data_AF-A0A5C2H9C5-F1
#
_entry.id   AF-A0A5C2H9C5-F1
#
_cell.length_a   1.000
_cell.length_b   1.000
_cell.length_c   1.000
_cell.angle_alpha   90.00
_cell.angle_beta   90.00
_cell.angle_gamma   90.00
#
_symmetry.space_group_name_H-M   'P 1'
#
loop_
_entity.id
_entity.type
_entity.pdbx_description
1 polymer ?
#
loop_
_entity_poly.entity_id
_entity_poly.type
_entity_poly.pdbx_seq_one_letter_code
_entity_poly.pdbx_strand_id
1 'polypeptide(L)'
;MKKINSLVLSTLAAAVLVGCGGGSSSSTSSTSVPVTKGPLIKATAVDQNGKQGTQDMNTDGTYSNSYSFSGEIAFPIEVTGGYVDVNNNGIIDAGDYPFSGKLSSYSKVVTPITTYLGDTTTTEGKAKLEKLKELTGASDDDLLITDPADTNANILSLNAAIFTNYPALMDDDDTNDDIEDDIEDESSSLSTKFNSLKDNLPETEDLDEILTYIEQDLVTETGVTILSEFEADKINFSKDELEGKKLTIENETYYFTEDNIVLGDSGEGYTRTLSYGTFENGQVKLNSESEGFYDLLALTETGYSITYYESNVSNGTKYINVELVDYTETELAAALADVPFELTEDMISGKTISISDEYGSVEVSFASSGDYSEVFDDTISGGTLGTCSGTWSLNSNVISVTSECSDELGVEQTFTLTFNEQPAVGSSFDYNDGEESGTETIDAISDIVETSNESSSSGTLSSVVSGKSLIAYDTYGYVQANFYADGTYVEVGPNEDDNGNMTGTTYTCTGKWLDFGNNKIGTTCDGTSTPVGSAGGTSDEVVITFPSSTITNGSTATIQDSTETFQVTIGHIADLSNTGSITSFVSGKFVDISDAWGEAKAIFMSGGSYREYGSDVDGGSWSCSGQWRDFGNNKIAVTCEDAGSTNVPDGIFDDNEMFIFFSDNTPTVGEKVWILDTDELFEVNIDTDLQDYLP
;
A
#
# COMPACT_ATOMS: atom_id res chain seq x y z
N MET A 1 -72.75 -53.86 6.06
CA MET A 1 -73.97 -53.19 6.52
C MET A 1 -73.97 -51.77 6.00
N LYS A 2 -75.08 -51.37 5.36
CA LYS A 2 -75.60 -50.01 5.04
C LYS A 2 -74.60 -48.93 4.55
N LYS A 3 -74.59 -48.54 3.26
CA LYS A 3 -75.60 -47.69 2.53
C LYS A 3 -75.66 -46.27 3.13
N ILE A 4 -75.26 -45.19 2.43
CA ILE A 4 -76.02 -44.37 1.44
C ILE A 4 -75.22 -43.03 1.33
N ASN A 5 -75.07 -42.25 0.25
CA ASN A 5 -75.48 -42.26 -1.16
C ASN A 5 -74.73 -41.13 -1.92
N SER A 6 -74.47 -41.36 -3.22
CA SER A 6 -74.70 -40.47 -4.39
C SER A 6 -74.14 -39.03 -4.39
N LEU A 7 -73.13 -38.66 -5.19
CA LEU A 7 -73.12 -38.47 -6.66
C LEU A 7 -73.92 -37.24 -7.15
N VAL A 8 -73.19 -36.20 -7.60
CA VAL A 8 -73.27 -35.40 -8.87
C VAL A 8 -71.93 -34.62 -8.92
N LEU A 9 -70.96 -34.71 -9.84
CA LEU A 9 -70.86 -34.79 -11.31
C LEU A 9 -71.02 -33.45 -12.07
N SER A 10 -69.91 -32.72 -12.24
CA SER A 10 -69.49 -31.95 -13.44
C SER A 10 -68.22 -31.18 -13.05
N THR A 11 -67.05 -31.17 -13.71
CA THR A 11 -66.60 -31.48 -15.08
C THR A 11 -65.05 -31.46 -15.00
N LEU A 12 -64.32 -32.55 -15.29
CA LEU A 12 -63.56 -32.81 -16.54
C LEU A 12 -62.65 -31.61 -16.95
N ALA A 13 -61.30 -31.67 -17.00
CA ALA A 13 -60.45 -32.70 -17.59
C ALA A 13 -58.97 -32.69 -17.11
N ALA A 14 -58.36 -33.89 -17.14
CA ALA A 14 -56.94 -34.27 -17.32
C ALA A 14 -55.87 -33.72 -16.32
N ALA A 15 -55.25 -34.47 -15.40
CA ALA A 15 -54.52 -35.76 -15.47
C ALA A 15 -53.21 -35.67 -16.29
N VAL A 16 -52.02 -36.16 -15.91
CA VAL A 16 -51.50 -36.88 -14.72
C VAL A 16 -50.00 -37.16 -14.95
N LEU A 17 -49.18 -37.13 -13.88
CA LEU A 17 -47.87 -37.84 -13.63
C LEU A 17 -46.63 -37.41 -14.46
N VAL A 18 -45.38 -37.35 -13.94
CA VAL A 18 -44.62 -38.18 -12.97
C VAL A 18 -43.43 -37.37 -12.38
N GLY A 19 -42.98 -37.66 -11.14
CA GLY A 19 -41.58 -37.53 -10.68
C GLY A 19 -41.37 -36.62 -9.46
N CYS A 20 -41.37 -37.11 -8.22
CA CYS A 20 -40.21 -37.66 -7.49
C CYS A 20 -39.07 -36.65 -7.26
N GLY A 21 -38.94 -36.15 -6.02
CA GLY A 21 -37.78 -35.39 -5.58
C GLY A 21 -38.07 -34.55 -4.35
N GLY A 22 -38.07 -35.17 -3.16
CA GLY A 22 -38.09 -34.44 -1.90
C GLY A 22 -36.79 -33.68 -1.70
N GLY A 23 -36.89 -32.37 -1.47
CA GLY A 23 -35.83 -31.53 -0.94
C GLY A 23 -36.39 -30.78 0.26
N SER A 24 -35.92 -31.12 1.46
CA SER A 24 -36.04 -30.24 2.62
C SER A 24 -35.20 -29.00 2.34
N SER A 25 -35.83 -27.92 1.89
CA SER A 25 -35.24 -26.59 2.05
C SER A 25 -35.49 -26.18 3.50
N SER A 26 -34.43 -26.16 4.30
CA SER A 26 -34.39 -25.35 5.50
C SER A 26 -34.56 -23.90 5.06
N SER A 27 -35.78 -23.39 5.09
CA SER A 27 -36.06 -21.97 4.88
C SER A 27 -35.49 -21.19 6.06
N THR A 28 -34.22 -20.82 5.97
CA THR A 28 -33.71 -19.65 6.69
C THR A 28 -34.54 -18.47 6.20
N SER A 29 -35.44 -17.96 7.05
CA SER A 29 -36.19 -16.74 6.75
C SER A 29 -35.19 -15.58 6.69
N SER A 30 -34.99 -15.02 5.50
CA SER A 30 -34.37 -13.71 5.35
C SER A 30 -35.46 -12.64 5.43
N THR A 31 -35.13 -11.50 6.04
CA THR A 31 -35.98 -10.30 6.02
C THR A 31 -35.27 -9.26 5.16
N SER A 32 -35.90 -8.86 4.06
CA SER A 32 -35.39 -7.81 3.18
C SER A 32 -35.92 -6.45 3.64
N VAL A 33 -35.04 -5.46 3.65
CA VAL A 33 -35.28 -4.10 4.16
C VAL A 33 -34.90 -3.12 3.05
N PRO A 34 -35.86 -2.43 2.41
CA PRO A 34 -35.57 -1.35 1.48
C PRO A 34 -35.00 -0.13 2.20
N VAL A 35 -34.03 0.50 1.56
CA VAL A 35 -33.36 1.72 2.03
C VAL A 35 -33.52 2.79 0.95
N THR A 36 -34.37 3.77 1.24
CA THR A 36 -34.85 4.73 0.23
C THR A 36 -34.82 6.15 0.76
N LYS A 37 -33.82 6.90 0.32
CA LYS A 37 -33.75 8.36 0.34
C LYS A 37 -34.12 8.97 -1.03
N GLY A 38 -34.31 8.10 -2.03
CA GLY A 38 -33.49 7.97 -3.25
C GLY A 38 -32.88 6.55 -3.17
N PRO A 39 -32.96 5.67 -4.19
CA PRO A 39 -32.49 4.29 -4.09
C PRO A 39 -31.04 4.26 -3.60
N LEU A 40 -30.79 3.74 -2.39
CA LEU A 40 -29.46 3.79 -1.78
C LEU A 40 -28.73 2.47 -1.98
N ILE A 41 -27.70 2.48 -2.82
CA ILE A 41 -26.92 1.29 -3.19
C ILE A 41 -25.53 1.29 -2.55
N LYS A 42 -24.96 0.10 -2.30
CA LYS A 42 -23.65 -0.09 -1.65
C LYS A 42 -23.50 0.55 -0.27
N ALA A 43 -24.61 0.81 0.42
CA ALA A 43 -24.58 1.29 1.79
C ALA A 43 -24.31 0.15 2.77
N THR A 44 -23.93 0.53 3.99
CA THR A 44 -23.77 -0.40 5.10
C THR A 44 -25.01 -0.34 5.99
N ALA A 45 -25.85 -1.37 5.93
CA ALA A 45 -27.04 -1.50 6.77
C ALA A 45 -26.78 -2.45 7.94
N VAL A 46 -26.91 -1.97 9.18
CA VAL A 46 -26.57 -2.71 10.41
C VAL A 46 -27.73 -2.63 11.40
N ASP A 47 -28.11 -3.76 11.98
CA ASP A 47 -29.13 -3.83 13.02
C ASP A 47 -28.56 -3.45 14.40
N GLN A 48 -29.42 -3.25 15.41
CA GLN A 48 -28.98 -2.85 16.76
C GLN A 48 -27.98 -3.84 17.41
N ASN A 49 -27.95 -5.09 16.99
CA ASN A 49 -27.04 -6.11 17.51
C ASN A 49 -25.72 -6.19 16.72
N GLY A 50 -25.46 -5.27 15.79
CA GLY A 50 -24.27 -5.28 14.93
C GLY A 50 -24.36 -6.23 13.75
N LYS A 51 -25.56 -6.74 13.42
CA LYS A 51 -25.74 -7.63 12.28
C LYS A 51 -25.84 -6.83 11.00
N GLN A 52 -24.95 -7.08 10.05
CA GLN A 52 -24.98 -6.42 8.75
C GLN A 52 -25.92 -7.14 7.76
N GLY A 53 -26.72 -6.35 7.05
CA GLY A 53 -27.53 -6.81 5.91
C GLY A 53 -26.67 -6.96 4.66
N THR A 54 -26.99 -7.95 3.83
CA THR A 54 -26.37 -8.11 2.50
C THR A 54 -27.24 -7.43 1.46
N GLN A 55 -26.65 -6.57 0.62
CA GLN A 55 -27.37 -5.92 -0.46
C GLN A 55 -27.95 -6.96 -1.44
N ASP A 56 -29.23 -6.83 -1.74
CA ASP A 56 -29.92 -7.64 -2.73
C ASP A 56 -29.53 -7.19 -4.15
N MET A 57 -29.56 -8.12 -5.11
CA MET A 57 -29.32 -7.82 -6.52
C MET A 57 -30.65 -7.86 -7.29
N ASN A 58 -30.82 -6.95 -8.24
CA ASN A 58 -31.91 -6.99 -9.20
C ASN A 58 -31.75 -8.20 -10.15
N THR A 59 -32.81 -8.55 -10.87
CA THR A 59 -32.83 -9.73 -11.75
C THR A 59 -31.87 -9.63 -12.94
N ASP A 60 -31.50 -8.42 -13.33
CA ASP A 60 -30.54 -8.09 -14.38
C ASP A 60 -29.09 -8.02 -13.86
N GLY A 61 -28.87 -8.21 -12.56
CA GLY A 61 -27.55 -8.20 -11.93
C GLY A 61 -27.07 -6.81 -11.50
N THR A 62 -27.92 -5.78 -11.54
CA THR A 62 -27.63 -4.47 -10.95
C THR A 62 -27.96 -4.44 -9.45
N TYR A 63 -27.50 -3.41 -8.74
CA TYR A 63 -27.73 -3.25 -7.31
C TYR A 63 -29.18 -2.87 -7.01
N SER A 64 -29.79 -3.52 -6.02
CA SER A 64 -31.08 -3.11 -5.46
C SER A 64 -30.87 -2.15 -4.27
N ASN A 65 -31.88 -1.33 -3.98
CA ASN A 65 -31.98 -0.55 -2.74
C ASN A 65 -32.38 -1.41 -1.52
N SER A 66 -32.48 -2.73 -1.66
CA SER A 66 -32.91 -3.64 -0.60
C SER A 66 -31.76 -4.41 0.03
N TYR A 67 -31.81 -4.62 1.34
CA TYR A 67 -30.79 -5.32 2.12
C TYR A 67 -31.40 -6.49 2.91
N SER A 68 -30.93 -7.69 2.63
CA SER A 68 -31.37 -8.92 3.27
C SER A 68 -30.58 -9.23 4.54
N PHE A 69 -31.29 -9.35 5.66
CA PHE A 69 -30.75 -9.83 6.92
C PHE A 69 -31.11 -11.30 7.13
N SER A 70 -30.15 -12.10 7.58
CA SER A 70 -30.43 -13.49 7.96
C SER A 70 -31.23 -13.54 9.27
N GLY A 71 -32.30 -14.33 9.39
CA GLY A 71 -33.02 -14.48 10.67
C GLY A 71 -33.77 -13.23 11.14
N GLU A 72 -33.96 -13.10 12.46
CA GLU A 72 -34.66 -11.95 13.08
C GLU A 72 -33.78 -10.70 13.11
N ILE A 73 -34.37 -9.55 12.83
CA ILE A 73 -33.74 -8.22 12.85
C ILE A 73 -34.07 -7.52 14.17
N ALA A 74 -33.09 -6.84 14.78
CA ALA A 74 -33.31 -5.91 15.89
C ALA A 74 -33.30 -4.45 15.43
N PHE A 75 -34.16 -3.62 16.02
CA PHE A 75 -34.27 -2.19 15.69
C PHE A 75 -33.58 -1.32 16.75
N PRO A 76 -32.98 -0.17 16.37
CA PRO A 76 -33.02 0.41 15.03
C PRO A 76 -32.09 -0.28 14.04
N ILE A 77 -32.42 -0.16 12.75
CA ILE A 77 -31.51 -0.43 11.64
C ILE A 77 -30.84 0.89 11.28
N GLU A 78 -29.53 0.93 11.36
CA GLU A 78 -28.71 2.07 10.95
C GLU A 78 -28.12 1.84 9.57
N VAL A 79 -28.13 2.89 8.74
CA VAL A 79 -27.54 2.86 7.40
C VAL A 79 -26.59 4.03 7.22
N THR A 80 -25.36 3.73 6.79
CA THR A 80 -24.31 4.72 6.50
C THR A 80 -23.62 4.43 5.16
N GLY A 81 -23.06 5.48 4.55
CA GLY A 81 -22.31 5.40 3.29
C GLY A 81 -23.19 5.04 2.07
N GLY A 82 -22.53 4.57 1.00
CA GLY A 82 -23.18 4.18 -0.25
C GLY A 82 -23.39 5.35 -1.22
N TYR A 83 -24.23 5.10 -2.23
CA TYR A 83 -24.51 6.03 -3.32
C TYR A 83 -26.01 6.16 -3.51
N VAL A 84 -26.47 7.40 -3.70
CA VAL A 84 -27.86 7.65 -4.11
C VAL A 84 -27.92 7.50 -5.63
N ASP A 85 -28.63 6.47 -6.08
CA ASP A 85 -28.90 6.18 -7.49
C ASP A 85 -30.02 7.10 -7.99
N VAL A 86 -29.64 8.21 -8.61
CA VAL A 86 -30.54 9.31 -8.98
C VAL A 86 -31.38 8.96 -10.20
N ASN A 87 -30.82 8.16 -11.10
CA ASN A 87 -31.47 7.76 -12.35
C ASN A 87 -32.20 6.41 -12.24
N ASN A 88 -32.13 5.77 -11.06
CA ASN A 88 -32.80 4.53 -10.68
C ASN A 88 -32.47 3.36 -11.62
N ASN A 89 -31.21 3.24 -12.03
CA ASN A 89 -30.76 2.18 -12.94
C ASN A 89 -30.02 1.03 -12.24
N GLY A 90 -29.76 1.14 -10.93
CA GLY A 90 -29.06 0.17 -10.09
C GLY A 90 -27.55 0.07 -10.35
N ILE A 91 -26.98 1.00 -11.12
CA ILE A 91 -25.57 1.08 -11.50
C ILE A 91 -25.02 2.36 -10.89
N ILE A 92 -23.82 2.30 -10.31
CA ILE A 92 -23.15 3.51 -9.84
C ILE A 92 -22.56 4.19 -11.07
N ASP A 93 -23.09 5.33 -11.49
CA ASP A 93 -22.66 6.02 -12.71
C ASP A 93 -22.68 7.55 -12.65
N ALA A 94 -22.43 8.14 -13.82
CA ALA A 94 -22.51 9.58 -14.08
C ALA A 94 -23.97 10.05 -14.00
N GLY A 95 -24.42 10.26 -12.77
CA GLY A 95 -25.83 10.44 -12.44
C GLY A 95 -26.01 10.44 -10.93
N ASP A 96 -25.14 9.73 -10.21
CA ASP A 96 -25.28 9.45 -8.78
C ASP A 96 -24.37 10.31 -7.92
N TYR A 97 -24.53 10.22 -6.60
CA TYR A 97 -23.64 10.89 -5.66
C TYR A 97 -23.42 10.09 -4.37
N PRO A 98 -22.24 10.21 -3.72
CA PRO A 98 -21.96 9.53 -2.47
C PRO A 98 -22.85 10.06 -1.33
N PHE A 99 -23.40 9.14 -0.54
CA PHE A 99 -24.18 9.49 0.65
C PHE A 99 -23.27 9.55 1.88
N SER A 100 -23.09 10.75 2.44
CA SER A 100 -22.29 10.99 3.64
C SER A 100 -23.10 10.98 4.94
N GLY A 101 -24.43 10.81 4.87
CA GLY A 101 -25.32 10.90 6.03
C GLY A 101 -25.54 9.57 6.73
N LYS A 102 -26.38 9.62 7.77
CA LYS A 102 -26.85 8.46 8.52
C LYS A 102 -28.38 8.40 8.52
N LEU A 103 -28.93 7.22 8.22
CA LEU A 103 -30.35 6.93 8.38
C LEU A 103 -30.54 5.91 9.51
N SER A 104 -31.63 6.02 10.26
CA SER A 104 -31.93 5.12 11.37
C SER A 104 -33.42 4.82 11.41
N SER A 105 -33.82 3.56 11.41
CA SER A 105 -35.25 3.19 11.38
C SER A 105 -35.62 2.17 12.42
N TYR A 106 -36.77 2.39 13.08
CA TYR A 106 -37.44 1.42 13.95
C TYR A 106 -38.49 0.58 13.19
N SER A 107 -38.49 0.63 11.86
CA SER A 107 -39.39 -0.13 10.99
C SER A 107 -38.64 -0.89 9.90
N LYS A 108 -39.38 -1.71 9.14
CA LYS A 108 -38.80 -2.59 8.10
C LYS A 108 -38.45 -1.89 6.79
N VAL A 109 -38.48 -0.56 6.78
CA VAL A 109 -38.06 0.30 5.67
C VAL A 109 -37.20 1.38 6.29
N VAL A 110 -36.08 1.73 5.67
CA VAL A 110 -35.22 2.82 6.12
C VAL A 110 -35.36 3.99 5.15
N THR A 111 -35.98 5.07 5.62
CA THR A 111 -36.16 6.30 4.84
C THR A 111 -35.92 7.54 5.71
N PRO A 112 -35.73 8.71 5.10
CA PRO A 112 -35.83 9.99 5.80
C PRO A 112 -37.09 10.10 6.67
N ILE A 113 -38.26 9.64 6.18
CA ILE A 113 -39.51 9.62 6.96
C ILE A 113 -39.35 8.78 8.24
N THR A 114 -38.91 7.53 8.12
CA THR A 114 -38.81 6.63 9.29
C THR A 114 -37.70 7.07 10.25
N THR A 115 -36.67 7.76 9.74
CA THR A 115 -35.62 8.38 10.54
C THR A 115 -36.14 9.55 11.35
N TYR A 116 -36.87 10.48 10.71
CA TYR A 116 -37.50 11.59 11.39
C TYR A 116 -38.50 11.13 12.46
N LEU A 117 -39.27 10.08 12.18
CA LEU A 117 -40.26 9.54 13.11
C LEU A 117 -39.65 8.88 14.35
N GLY A 118 -38.43 8.34 14.24
CA GLY A 118 -37.78 7.58 15.32
C GLY A 118 -38.64 6.42 15.83
N ASP A 119 -38.56 6.13 17.12
CA ASP A 119 -39.39 5.09 17.75
C ASP A 119 -40.84 5.60 17.94
N THR A 120 -41.74 5.15 17.06
CA THR A 120 -43.18 5.48 17.10
C THR A 120 -43.93 4.85 18.28
N THR A 121 -43.28 4.09 19.15
CA THR A 121 -43.86 3.68 20.43
C THR A 121 -43.76 4.77 21.50
N THR A 122 -42.83 5.71 21.35
CA THR A 122 -42.63 6.87 22.24
C THR A 122 -43.71 7.93 22.06
N THR A 123 -43.79 8.89 22.98
CA THR A 123 -44.76 10.00 22.87
C THR A 123 -44.44 10.94 21.71
N GLU A 124 -43.16 11.19 21.48
CA GLU A 124 -42.68 12.10 20.45
C GLU A 124 -42.87 11.52 19.04
N GLY A 125 -42.42 10.27 18.80
CA GLY A 125 -42.61 9.61 17.52
C GLY A 125 -44.09 9.51 17.11
N LYS A 126 -45.00 9.30 18.08
CA LYS A 126 -46.46 9.35 17.84
C LYS A 126 -46.94 10.74 17.42
N ALA A 127 -46.42 11.79 18.04
CA ALA A 127 -46.79 13.16 17.70
C ALA A 127 -46.31 13.53 16.29
N LYS A 128 -45.06 13.15 15.94
CA LYS A 128 -44.51 13.31 14.59
C LYS A 128 -45.33 12.53 13.55
N LEU A 129 -45.70 11.28 13.83
CA LEU A 129 -46.50 10.44 12.94
C LEU A 129 -47.88 11.05 12.64
N GLU A 130 -48.64 11.45 13.68
CA GLU A 130 -49.97 12.05 13.48
C GLU A 130 -49.89 13.33 12.64
N LYS A 131 -48.81 14.10 12.80
CA LYS A 131 -48.59 15.33 12.04
C LYS A 131 -48.30 15.07 10.56
N LEU A 132 -47.45 14.08 10.24
CA LEU A 132 -47.19 13.69 8.86
C LEU A 132 -48.47 13.18 8.18
N LYS A 133 -49.34 12.48 8.93
CA LYS A 133 -50.66 12.03 8.45
C LYS A 133 -51.60 13.20 8.19
N GLU A 134 -51.63 14.21 9.05
CA GLU A 134 -52.42 15.43 8.82
C GLU A 134 -51.94 16.20 7.57
N LEU A 135 -50.62 16.24 7.34
CA LEU A 135 -50.02 16.96 6.22
C LEU A 135 -50.27 16.27 4.87
N THR A 136 -50.20 14.94 4.84
CA THR A 136 -50.22 14.16 3.58
C THR A 136 -51.53 13.42 3.31
N GLY A 137 -52.32 13.14 4.35
CA GLY A 137 -53.47 12.23 4.28
C GLY A 137 -53.09 10.74 4.18
N ALA A 138 -51.84 10.39 4.47
CA ALA A 138 -51.31 9.03 4.38
C ALA A 138 -51.81 8.11 5.50
N SER A 139 -51.72 6.79 5.28
CA SER A 139 -51.90 5.77 6.32
C SER A 139 -50.61 5.51 7.10
N ASP A 140 -50.70 4.78 8.22
CA ASP A 140 -49.52 4.36 8.98
C ASP A 140 -48.61 3.45 8.14
N ASP A 141 -49.20 2.56 7.32
CA ASP A 141 -48.46 1.63 6.46
C ASP A 141 -47.65 2.38 5.40
N ASP A 142 -48.23 3.42 4.80
CA ASP A 142 -47.58 4.30 3.80
C ASP A 142 -46.35 5.03 4.36
N LEU A 143 -46.30 5.28 5.68
CA LEU A 143 -45.22 6.03 6.32
C LEU A 143 -44.19 5.14 7.04
N LEU A 144 -44.55 3.90 7.38
CA LEU A 144 -43.74 3.03 8.23
C LEU A 144 -43.32 1.71 7.57
N ILE A 145 -44.05 1.22 6.57
CA ILE A 145 -43.90 -0.18 6.09
C ILE A 145 -43.68 -0.25 4.58
N THR A 146 -44.22 0.70 3.82
CA THR A 146 -44.11 0.70 2.36
C THR A 146 -42.96 1.60 1.91
N ASP A 147 -42.26 1.22 0.85
CA ASP A 147 -41.31 2.12 0.19
C ASP A 147 -42.07 3.35 -0.37
N PRO A 148 -41.59 4.59 -0.14
CA PRO A 148 -42.15 5.79 -0.76
C PRO A 148 -42.36 5.67 -2.28
N ALA A 149 -41.45 5.00 -3.00
CA ALA A 149 -41.53 4.77 -4.45
C ALA A 149 -42.71 3.88 -4.85
N ASP A 150 -43.16 2.99 -3.97
CA ASP A 150 -44.30 2.09 -4.20
C ASP A 150 -45.65 2.70 -3.78
N THR A 151 -45.65 3.92 -3.23
CA THR A 151 -46.84 4.48 -2.58
C THR A 151 -47.56 5.52 -3.44
N ASN A 152 -47.07 6.76 -3.49
CA ASN A 152 -47.57 7.84 -4.34
C ASN A 152 -46.63 9.06 -4.30
N ALA A 153 -46.85 9.99 -5.23
CA ALA A 153 -46.08 11.22 -5.39
C ALA A 153 -46.03 12.14 -4.15
N ASN A 154 -47.07 12.14 -3.30
CA ASN A 154 -47.04 12.93 -2.06
C ASN A 154 -46.05 12.32 -1.05
N ILE A 155 -45.95 10.99 -0.96
CA ILE A 155 -45.01 10.35 -0.03
C ILE A 155 -43.58 10.57 -0.49
N LEU A 156 -43.31 10.49 -1.80
CA LEU A 156 -42.02 10.86 -2.39
C LEU A 156 -41.63 12.31 -2.07
N SER A 157 -42.57 13.25 -2.28
CA SER A 157 -42.35 14.67 -1.97
C SER A 157 -42.12 14.90 -0.47
N LEU A 158 -42.79 14.14 0.40
CA LEU A 158 -42.57 14.22 1.84
C LEU A 158 -41.19 13.70 2.22
N ASN A 159 -40.77 12.58 1.66
CA ASN A 159 -39.47 11.96 1.92
C ASN A 159 -38.33 12.93 1.58
N ALA A 160 -38.41 13.56 0.40
CA ALA A 160 -37.50 14.61 -0.03
C ALA A 160 -37.55 15.85 0.86
N ALA A 161 -38.77 16.32 1.20
CA ALA A 161 -38.92 17.51 2.04
C ALA A 161 -38.32 17.31 3.44
N ILE A 162 -38.43 16.12 4.03
CA ILE A 162 -37.77 15.80 5.29
C ILE A 162 -36.26 15.83 5.07
N PHE A 163 -35.77 15.11 4.05
CA PHE A 163 -34.33 15.04 3.80
C PHE A 163 -33.65 16.44 3.68
N THR A 164 -34.26 17.40 2.98
CA THR A 164 -33.70 18.76 2.86
C THR A 164 -33.80 19.59 4.14
N ASN A 165 -34.86 19.40 4.93
CA ASN A 165 -35.12 20.26 6.09
C ASN A 165 -34.35 19.85 7.35
N TYR A 166 -33.78 18.65 7.38
CA TYR A 166 -33.04 18.14 8.53
C TYR A 166 -31.57 17.86 8.13
N PRO A 167 -30.68 18.88 8.12
CA PRO A 167 -29.27 18.73 7.76
C PRO A 167 -28.51 17.73 8.62
N ALA A 168 -28.97 17.47 9.85
CA ALA A 168 -28.45 16.40 10.70
C ALA A 168 -28.54 15.01 10.05
N LEU A 169 -29.42 14.82 9.06
CA LEU A 169 -29.46 13.60 8.23
C LEU A 169 -28.31 13.53 7.19
N MET A 170 -27.52 14.60 7.04
CA MET A 170 -26.37 14.72 6.12
C MET A 170 -25.03 14.87 6.84
N ASP A 171 -25.02 15.06 8.16
CA ASP A 171 -23.82 15.27 8.96
C ASP A 171 -23.29 13.95 9.53
N ASP A 172 -21.97 13.77 9.50
CA ASP A 172 -21.23 12.62 10.05
C ASP A 172 -20.85 12.86 11.52
N ASP A 173 -20.96 14.11 12.00
CA ASP A 173 -20.57 14.51 13.36
C ASP A 173 -21.78 14.42 14.33
N ASP A 174 -21.81 13.29 15.02
CA ASP A 174 -22.74 12.82 16.06
C ASP A 174 -23.40 13.93 16.94
N THR A 175 -24.72 14.09 16.84
CA THR A 175 -25.69 14.14 17.97
C THR A 175 -27.12 14.18 17.42
N ASN A 176 -27.85 13.06 17.50
CA ASN A 176 -29.27 12.93 17.11
C ASN A 176 -30.24 13.78 17.98
N ASP A 177 -29.71 14.58 18.91
CA ASP A 177 -30.46 15.39 19.88
C ASP A 177 -31.13 16.62 19.21
N ASP A 178 -30.62 17.10 18.07
CA ASP A 178 -31.16 18.31 17.40
C ASP A 178 -32.52 18.06 16.68
N ILE A 179 -32.90 16.80 16.39
CA ILE A 179 -34.21 16.46 15.78
C ILE A 179 -35.33 16.38 16.83
N GLU A 180 -34.99 16.35 18.14
CA GLU A 180 -35.96 16.12 19.23
C GLU A 180 -36.71 17.39 19.68
N ASP A 181 -36.18 18.61 19.41
CA ASP A 181 -36.60 19.81 20.14
C ASP A 181 -37.59 20.79 19.47
N ASP A 182 -37.94 20.69 18.17
CA ASP A 182 -38.77 21.75 17.52
C ASP A 182 -39.96 21.26 16.66
N ILE A 183 -40.98 20.68 17.30
CA ILE A 183 -42.20 20.24 16.58
C ILE A 183 -43.02 21.41 15.99
N GLU A 184 -43.03 22.62 16.57
CA GLU A 184 -43.97 23.70 16.16
C GLU A 184 -43.46 24.60 15.03
N ASP A 185 -42.22 25.10 15.07
CA ASP A 185 -41.67 26.00 14.05
C ASP A 185 -41.17 25.25 12.81
N GLU A 186 -40.55 24.07 12.97
CA GLU A 186 -40.09 23.23 11.84
C GLU A 186 -41.24 22.57 11.07
N SER A 187 -42.41 22.46 11.70
CA SER A 187 -43.65 22.13 10.99
C SER A 187 -43.92 23.02 9.80
N SER A 188 -43.60 24.31 9.96
CA SER A 188 -43.95 25.34 8.99
C SER A 188 -42.97 25.33 7.83
N SER A 189 -41.68 25.11 8.08
CA SER A 189 -40.65 24.89 7.05
C SER A 189 -40.89 23.58 6.30
N LEU A 190 -41.13 22.46 7.02
CA LEU A 190 -41.44 21.17 6.42
C LEU A 190 -42.70 21.22 5.55
N SER A 191 -43.79 21.80 6.06
CA SER A 191 -45.03 21.96 5.30
C SER A 191 -44.84 22.85 4.07
N THR A 192 -44.06 23.93 4.20
CA THR A 192 -43.77 24.84 3.07
C THR A 192 -42.97 24.12 1.99
N LYS A 193 -41.91 23.39 2.37
CA LYS A 193 -41.07 22.63 1.44
C LYS A 193 -41.82 21.48 0.78
N PHE A 194 -42.59 20.72 1.57
CA PHE A 194 -43.46 19.66 1.07
C PHE A 194 -44.44 20.18 0.01
N ASN A 195 -45.16 21.27 0.30
CA ASN A 195 -46.09 21.86 -0.65
C ASN A 195 -45.36 22.42 -1.89
N SER A 196 -44.18 23.01 -1.72
CA SER A 196 -43.38 23.50 -2.85
C SER A 196 -42.94 22.37 -3.79
N LEU A 197 -42.46 21.23 -3.26
CA LEU A 197 -42.08 20.09 -4.07
C LEU A 197 -43.30 19.49 -4.77
N LYS A 198 -44.38 19.28 -4.01
CA LYS A 198 -45.65 18.75 -4.51
C LYS A 198 -46.24 19.59 -5.65
N ASP A 199 -46.22 20.92 -5.54
CA ASP A 199 -46.80 21.82 -6.53
C ASP A 199 -45.94 21.94 -7.82
N ASN A 200 -44.66 21.55 -7.76
CA ASN A 200 -43.71 21.62 -8.88
C ASN A 200 -43.48 20.27 -9.58
N LEU A 201 -44.17 19.19 -9.15
CA LEU A 201 -44.00 17.88 -9.76
C LEU A 201 -44.37 17.87 -11.25
N PRO A 202 -43.73 17.02 -12.06
CA PRO A 202 -44.10 16.83 -13.46
C PRO A 202 -45.55 16.32 -13.59
N GLU A 203 -46.24 16.72 -14.66
CA GLU A 203 -47.59 16.23 -14.99
C GLU A 203 -47.52 14.79 -15.56
N THR A 204 -47.08 13.83 -14.74
CA THR A 204 -46.98 12.40 -15.04
C THR A 204 -47.58 11.57 -13.90
N GLU A 205 -48.01 10.35 -14.20
CA GLU A 205 -48.44 9.36 -13.19
C GLU A 205 -47.34 8.32 -12.90
N ASP A 206 -46.22 8.40 -13.62
CA ASP A 206 -45.08 7.50 -13.47
C ASP A 206 -44.24 7.89 -12.23
N LEU A 207 -44.22 7.02 -11.23
CA LEU A 207 -43.55 7.29 -9.96
C LEU A 207 -42.01 7.25 -10.09
N ASP A 208 -41.46 6.49 -11.04
CA ASP A 208 -40.01 6.44 -11.28
C ASP A 208 -39.53 7.75 -11.93
N GLU A 209 -40.33 8.31 -12.85
CA GLU A 209 -40.06 9.61 -13.46
C GLU A 209 -40.16 10.74 -12.41
N ILE A 210 -41.15 10.67 -11.52
CA ILE A 210 -41.30 11.62 -10.40
C ILE A 210 -40.13 11.53 -9.43
N LEU A 211 -39.71 10.32 -9.07
CA LEU A 211 -38.57 10.07 -8.19
C LEU A 211 -37.28 10.67 -8.78
N THR A 212 -37.00 10.36 -10.05
CA THR A 212 -35.84 10.90 -10.78
C THR A 212 -35.86 12.43 -10.79
N TYR A 213 -37.02 13.04 -11.05
CA TYR A 213 -37.17 14.50 -11.04
C TYR A 213 -36.87 15.11 -9.66
N ILE A 214 -37.40 14.51 -8.60
CA ILE A 214 -37.19 14.97 -7.22
C ILE A 214 -35.71 14.88 -6.85
N GLU A 215 -35.03 13.77 -7.17
CA GLU A 215 -33.60 13.60 -6.85
C GLU A 215 -32.72 14.62 -7.60
N GLN A 216 -33.02 14.89 -8.88
CA GLN A 216 -32.30 15.91 -9.65
C GLN A 216 -32.49 17.33 -9.09
N ASP A 217 -33.71 17.67 -8.64
CA ASP A 217 -34.00 18.95 -8.00
C ASP A 217 -33.24 19.07 -6.66
N LEU A 218 -33.22 17.99 -5.86
CA LEU A 218 -32.49 17.92 -4.60
C LEU A 218 -30.98 18.10 -4.77
N VAL A 219 -30.38 17.46 -5.78
CA VAL A 219 -28.96 17.65 -6.12
C VAL A 219 -28.66 19.12 -6.41
N THR A 220 -29.53 19.75 -7.20
CA THR A 220 -29.38 21.17 -7.57
C THR A 220 -29.50 22.09 -6.36
N GLU A 221 -30.43 21.80 -5.45
CA GLU A 221 -30.69 22.63 -4.26
C GLU A 221 -29.62 22.46 -3.17
N THR A 222 -29.19 21.23 -2.91
CA THR A 222 -28.20 20.91 -1.86
C THR A 222 -26.77 21.22 -2.30
N GLY A 223 -26.53 21.40 -3.60
CA GLY A 223 -25.20 21.65 -4.15
C GLY A 223 -24.27 20.43 -4.06
N VAL A 224 -24.83 19.24 -3.84
CA VAL A 224 -24.07 17.99 -3.85
C VAL A 224 -23.51 17.76 -5.25
N THR A 225 -22.24 17.36 -5.33
CA THR A 225 -21.56 17.13 -6.60
C THR A 225 -21.89 15.73 -7.10
N ILE A 226 -22.65 15.63 -8.21
CA ILE A 226 -22.85 14.36 -8.92
C ILE A 226 -21.47 13.82 -9.33
N LEU A 227 -21.30 12.51 -9.25
CA LEU A 227 -20.17 11.82 -9.85
C LEU A 227 -20.02 12.32 -11.31
N SER A 228 -18.85 12.88 -11.62
CA SER A 228 -18.51 13.13 -13.02
C SER A 228 -18.50 11.78 -13.76
N GLU A 229 -18.65 11.79 -15.10
CA GLU A 229 -18.47 10.62 -15.99
C GLU A 229 -17.14 9.83 -15.79
N PHE A 230 -16.28 10.28 -14.87
CA PHE A 230 -14.93 9.82 -14.61
C PHE A 230 -14.76 9.05 -13.28
N GLU A 231 -15.73 9.02 -12.36
CA GLU A 231 -15.52 8.57 -10.97
C GLU A 231 -16.27 7.29 -10.54
N ALA A 232 -17.08 6.67 -11.41
CA ALA A 232 -18.08 5.72 -10.93
C ALA A 232 -17.67 4.22 -10.88
N ASP A 233 -16.57 3.80 -11.52
CA ASP A 233 -16.21 2.36 -11.61
C ASP A 233 -14.68 2.12 -11.61
N LYS A 234 -13.98 2.49 -10.54
CA LYS A 234 -12.54 2.22 -10.41
C LYS A 234 -12.26 1.32 -9.21
N ILE A 235 -11.84 0.10 -9.50
CA ILE A 235 -11.22 -0.78 -8.51
C ILE A 235 -9.73 -0.44 -8.50
N ASN A 236 -9.18 -0.12 -7.33
CA ASN A 236 -7.73 0.09 -7.20
C ASN A 236 -7.01 -1.22 -7.58
N PHE A 237 -6.10 -1.14 -8.54
CA PHE A 237 -5.19 -2.21 -8.91
C PHE A 237 -3.76 -1.66 -9.05
N SER A 238 -2.79 -2.53 -8.82
CA SER A 238 -1.36 -2.23 -8.68
C SER A 238 -0.54 -2.70 -9.89
N LYS A 239 0.71 -2.22 -9.99
CA LYS A 239 1.65 -2.67 -11.01
C LYS A 239 1.86 -4.20 -10.95
N ASP A 240 1.98 -4.75 -9.75
CA ASP A 240 2.20 -6.17 -9.49
C ASP A 240 1.09 -7.05 -10.09
N GLU A 241 -0.12 -6.54 -10.23
CA GLU A 241 -1.25 -7.26 -10.83
C GLU A 241 -1.20 -7.27 -12.38
N LEU A 242 -0.42 -6.35 -12.97
CA LEU A 242 -0.17 -6.29 -14.41
C LEU A 242 1.03 -7.12 -14.82
N GLU A 243 2.08 -7.18 -13.99
CA GLU A 243 3.34 -7.82 -14.35
C GLU A 243 3.16 -9.29 -14.77
N GLY A 244 3.77 -9.65 -15.90
CA GLY A 244 3.63 -10.99 -16.50
C GLY A 244 2.32 -11.22 -17.26
N LYS A 245 1.44 -10.21 -17.32
CA LYS A 245 0.17 -10.28 -18.05
C LYS A 245 0.23 -9.56 -19.39
N LYS A 246 -0.70 -9.92 -20.27
CA LYS A 246 -1.00 -9.20 -21.51
C LYS A 246 -2.47 -8.78 -21.57
N LEU A 247 -2.70 -7.67 -22.25
CA LEU A 247 -4.02 -7.15 -22.60
C LEU A 247 -4.08 -6.89 -24.10
N THR A 248 -4.99 -7.57 -24.80
CA THR A 248 -5.20 -7.36 -26.24
C THR A 248 -6.45 -6.52 -26.48
N ILE A 249 -6.28 -5.41 -27.20
CA ILE A 249 -7.32 -4.42 -27.50
C ILE A 249 -7.36 -4.24 -29.02
N GLU A 250 -8.41 -4.76 -29.65
CA GLU A 250 -8.55 -4.80 -31.11
C GLU A 250 -7.35 -5.45 -31.79
N ASN A 251 -6.45 -4.66 -32.36
CA ASN A 251 -5.24 -5.12 -33.03
C ASN A 251 -3.98 -4.86 -32.20
N GLU A 252 -4.05 -4.22 -31.04
CA GLU A 252 -2.88 -3.94 -30.21
C GLU A 252 -2.82 -4.91 -29.04
N THR A 253 -1.63 -5.38 -28.68
CA THR A 253 -1.39 -6.18 -27.47
C THR A 253 -0.34 -5.50 -26.62
N TYR A 254 -0.73 -5.20 -25.39
CA TYR A 254 0.11 -4.66 -24.33
C TYR A 254 0.66 -5.83 -23.53
N TYR A 255 1.98 -5.99 -23.48
CA TYR A 255 2.67 -6.95 -22.62
C TYR A 255 3.30 -6.18 -21.45
N PHE A 256 2.81 -6.43 -20.24
CA PHE A 256 3.23 -5.73 -19.04
C PHE A 256 4.42 -6.46 -18.41
N THR A 257 5.63 -5.94 -18.64
CA THR A 257 6.86 -6.46 -18.03
C THR A 257 7.16 -5.74 -16.71
N GLU A 258 8.18 -6.17 -16.00
CA GLU A 258 8.64 -5.51 -14.78
C GLU A 258 9.05 -4.05 -15.06
N ASP A 259 9.85 -3.81 -16.10
CA ASP A 259 10.41 -2.47 -16.32
C ASP A 259 9.56 -1.58 -17.22
N ASN A 260 8.83 -2.18 -18.16
CA ASN A 260 8.13 -1.45 -19.22
C ASN A 260 6.91 -2.20 -19.77
N ILE A 261 6.22 -1.58 -20.73
CA ILE A 261 5.12 -2.21 -21.46
C ILE A 261 5.50 -2.32 -22.94
N VAL A 262 5.52 -3.54 -23.47
CA VAL A 262 5.76 -3.78 -24.88
C VAL A 262 4.42 -3.73 -25.61
N LEU A 263 4.26 -2.80 -26.55
CA LEU A 263 3.08 -2.71 -27.41
C LEU A 263 3.38 -3.37 -28.76
N GLY A 264 2.60 -4.38 -29.13
CA GLY A 264 2.70 -5.05 -30.43
C GLY A 264 1.39 -4.97 -31.23
N ASP A 265 1.49 -4.92 -32.56
CA ASP A 265 0.33 -5.04 -33.45
C ASP A 265 0.06 -6.53 -33.74
N SER A 266 -1.21 -6.88 -33.90
CA SER A 266 -1.74 -8.22 -34.10
C SER A 266 -1.34 -8.76 -35.46
N GLY A 267 -0.10 -9.22 -35.56
CA GLY A 267 0.47 -9.85 -36.74
C GLY A 267 1.60 -9.10 -37.43
N GLU A 268 2.01 -7.91 -36.94
CA GLU A 268 3.13 -7.13 -37.52
C GLU A 268 4.30 -6.85 -36.56
N GLY A 269 4.34 -7.51 -35.39
CA GLY A 269 5.48 -7.42 -34.48
C GLY A 269 5.47 -6.18 -33.58
N TYR A 270 6.61 -5.89 -32.96
CA TYR A 270 6.81 -4.75 -32.05
C TYR A 270 6.34 -3.43 -32.68
N THR A 271 5.56 -2.66 -31.94
CA THR A 271 5.17 -1.30 -32.33
C THR A 271 5.98 -0.25 -31.58
N ARG A 272 6.01 -0.33 -30.25
CA ARG A 272 6.74 0.60 -29.37
C ARG A 272 6.83 0.08 -27.93
N THR A 273 7.70 0.68 -27.15
CA THR A 273 7.76 0.52 -25.69
C THR A 273 7.07 1.70 -25.02
N LEU A 274 6.28 1.42 -23.98
CA LEU A 274 5.68 2.42 -23.10
C LEU A 274 6.29 2.26 -21.70
N SER A 275 6.28 3.33 -20.91
CA SER A 275 6.69 3.30 -19.51
C SER A 275 5.52 3.43 -18.56
N TYR A 276 5.64 2.83 -17.38
CA TYR A 276 4.69 3.05 -16.30
C TYR A 276 4.82 4.49 -15.77
N GLY A 277 3.69 5.18 -15.68
CA GLY A 277 3.57 6.48 -15.03
C GLY A 277 2.98 6.36 -13.63
N THR A 278 2.48 7.49 -13.13
CA THR A 278 1.85 7.56 -11.80
C THR A 278 0.59 6.71 -11.72
N PHE A 279 0.49 5.94 -10.63
CA PHE A 279 -0.72 5.27 -10.20
C PHE A 279 -1.49 6.23 -9.30
N GLU A 280 -2.55 6.84 -9.83
CA GLU A 280 -3.43 7.72 -9.06
C GLU A 280 -4.88 7.39 -9.40
N ASN A 281 -5.73 7.38 -8.37
CA ASN A 281 -7.17 7.14 -8.49
C ASN A 281 -7.53 5.83 -9.21
N GLY A 282 -6.82 4.74 -8.94
CA GLY A 282 -7.10 3.41 -9.52
C GLY A 282 -6.79 3.29 -11.01
N GLN A 283 -5.96 4.19 -11.56
CA GLN A 283 -5.51 4.16 -12.95
C GLN A 283 -3.99 4.09 -13.03
N VAL A 284 -3.48 3.35 -14.01
CA VAL A 284 -2.08 3.42 -14.41
C VAL A 284 -1.96 4.24 -15.68
N LYS A 285 -1.04 5.20 -15.66
CA LYS A 285 -0.66 5.95 -16.85
C LYS A 285 0.37 5.14 -17.65
N LEU A 286 0.09 4.88 -18.92
CA LEU A 286 1.01 4.23 -19.85
C LEU A 286 1.63 5.32 -20.73
N ASN A 287 2.84 5.77 -20.41
CA ASN A 287 3.48 6.90 -21.09
C ASN A 287 4.14 6.43 -22.40
N SER A 288 3.84 7.13 -23.50
CA SER A 288 4.59 7.01 -24.75
C SER A 288 5.81 7.93 -24.72
N GLU A 289 6.87 7.61 -25.48
CA GLU A 289 8.11 8.39 -25.57
C GLU A 289 7.91 9.83 -26.08
N SER A 290 6.79 10.10 -26.74
CA SER A 290 6.43 11.43 -27.25
C SER A 290 5.71 12.26 -26.18
N GLU A 291 6.25 13.45 -25.87
CA GLU A 291 5.65 14.37 -24.90
C GLU A 291 4.15 14.60 -25.15
N GLY A 292 3.34 14.35 -24.13
CA GLY A 292 1.89 14.57 -24.16
C GLY A 292 1.05 13.41 -24.70
N PHE A 293 1.65 12.29 -25.09
CA PHE A 293 0.94 11.06 -25.49
C PHE A 293 1.00 10.03 -24.37
N TYR A 294 -0.16 9.59 -23.89
CA TYR A 294 -0.26 8.54 -22.88
C TYR A 294 -1.62 7.85 -22.95
N ASP A 295 -1.69 6.65 -22.43
CA ASP A 295 -2.97 5.98 -22.19
C ASP A 295 -3.23 5.92 -20.68
N LEU A 296 -4.50 5.89 -20.27
CA LEU A 296 -4.88 5.55 -18.90
C LEU A 296 -5.58 4.20 -18.90
N LEU A 297 -5.01 3.22 -18.21
CA LEU A 297 -5.63 1.92 -17.98
C LEU A 297 -6.28 1.91 -16.61
N ALA A 298 -7.55 1.54 -16.53
CA ALA A 298 -8.31 1.38 -15.29
C ALA A 298 -8.90 -0.03 -15.20
N LEU A 299 -8.96 -0.60 -14.00
CA LEU A 299 -9.72 -1.82 -13.72
C LEU A 299 -11.18 -1.44 -13.40
N THR A 300 -12.11 -2.07 -14.09
CA THR A 300 -13.56 -1.90 -13.91
C THR A 300 -14.18 -3.19 -13.35
N GLU A 301 -15.45 -3.14 -12.90
CA GLU A 301 -16.13 -4.35 -12.42
C GLU A 301 -16.24 -5.46 -13.49
N THR A 302 -16.19 -5.11 -14.79
CA THR A 302 -16.36 -6.04 -15.91
C THR A 302 -15.09 -6.36 -16.69
N GLY A 303 -13.94 -5.81 -16.29
CA GLY A 303 -12.67 -5.97 -17.01
C GLY A 303 -11.80 -4.73 -16.90
N TYR A 304 -11.33 -4.21 -18.04
CA TYR A 304 -10.44 -3.05 -18.08
C TYR A 304 -11.01 -1.96 -18.98
N SER A 305 -10.64 -0.71 -18.73
CA SER A 305 -10.86 0.40 -19.66
C SER A 305 -9.53 1.04 -20.02
N ILE A 306 -9.38 1.44 -21.27
CA ILE A 306 -8.25 2.25 -21.71
C ILE A 306 -8.76 3.58 -22.28
N THR A 307 -8.20 4.68 -21.80
CA THR A 307 -8.47 6.03 -22.35
C THR A 307 -7.22 6.52 -23.05
N TYR A 308 -7.37 6.83 -24.34
CA TYR A 308 -6.26 7.30 -25.18
C TYR A 308 -6.12 8.82 -25.07
N TYR A 309 -4.91 9.29 -24.75
CA TYR A 309 -4.59 10.72 -24.76
C TYR A 309 -3.55 11.05 -25.81
N GLU A 310 -3.91 12.00 -26.67
CA GLU A 310 -3.00 12.63 -27.61
C GLU A 310 -2.82 14.11 -27.23
N SER A 311 -1.58 14.54 -26.99
CA SER A 311 -1.27 15.91 -26.57
C SER A 311 -2.06 16.38 -25.31
N ASN A 312 -2.23 15.50 -24.32
CA ASN A 312 -3.02 15.71 -23.09
C ASN A 312 -4.52 15.95 -23.31
N VAL A 313 -5.05 15.62 -24.49
CA VAL A 313 -6.49 15.64 -24.77
C VAL A 313 -6.98 14.21 -24.95
N SER A 314 -8.05 13.83 -24.25
CA SER A 314 -8.68 12.52 -24.44
C SER A 314 -9.27 12.43 -25.85
N ASN A 315 -8.84 11.44 -26.62
CA ASN A 315 -9.37 11.13 -27.94
C ASN A 315 -10.45 10.02 -27.90
N GLY A 316 -10.76 9.52 -26.70
CA GLY A 316 -11.81 8.53 -26.48
C GLY A 316 -11.41 7.48 -25.43
N THR A 317 -12.42 6.84 -24.85
CA THR A 317 -12.28 5.71 -23.92
C THR A 317 -12.84 4.47 -24.57
N LYS A 318 -12.13 3.34 -24.44
CA LYS A 318 -12.63 2.01 -24.81
C LYS A 318 -12.76 1.15 -23.57
N TYR A 319 -13.92 0.50 -23.45
CA TYR A 319 -14.22 -0.48 -22.43
C TYR A 319 -13.98 -1.88 -22.96
N ILE A 320 -13.27 -2.69 -22.18
CA ILE A 320 -12.73 -3.98 -22.59
C ILE A 320 -13.17 -5.01 -21.57
N ASN A 321 -14.15 -5.83 -21.96
CA ASN A 321 -14.56 -6.99 -21.19
C ASN A 321 -13.63 -8.18 -21.51
N VAL A 322 -12.33 -8.02 -21.27
CA VAL A 322 -11.31 -9.06 -21.49
C VAL A 322 -10.48 -9.17 -20.22
N GLU A 323 -10.24 -10.41 -19.78
CA GLU A 323 -9.37 -10.70 -18.65
C GLU A 323 -7.90 -10.46 -19.00
N LEU A 324 -7.09 -10.04 -18.03
CA LEU A 324 -5.64 -10.13 -18.15
C LEU A 324 -5.22 -11.59 -18.26
N VAL A 325 -4.42 -11.90 -19.28
CA VAL A 325 -3.94 -13.26 -19.52
C VAL A 325 -2.45 -13.29 -19.26
N ASP A 326 -1.94 -14.34 -18.61
CA ASP A 326 -0.50 -14.58 -18.56
C ASP A 326 0.06 -14.72 -19.98
N TYR A 327 1.13 -13.97 -20.30
CA TYR A 327 1.88 -14.24 -21.53
C TYR A 327 2.95 -15.32 -21.28
N THR A 328 3.33 -16.01 -22.35
CA THR A 328 4.52 -16.88 -22.30
C THR A 328 5.77 -16.13 -22.74
N GLU A 329 6.95 -16.56 -22.30
CA GLU A 329 8.24 -16.01 -22.77
C GLU A 329 8.35 -16.05 -24.30
N THR A 330 7.78 -17.07 -24.95
CA THR A 330 7.76 -17.19 -26.42
C THR A 330 6.90 -16.11 -27.08
N GLU A 331 5.78 -15.72 -26.46
CA GLU A 331 4.90 -14.67 -26.99
C GLU A 331 5.55 -13.29 -26.85
N LEU A 332 6.17 -13.01 -25.70
CA LEU A 332 6.92 -11.78 -25.50
C LEU A 332 8.12 -11.70 -26.45
N ALA A 333 8.88 -12.78 -26.60
CA ALA A 333 10.01 -12.84 -27.53
C ALA A 333 9.57 -12.66 -28.99
N ALA A 334 8.40 -13.19 -29.38
CA ALA A 334 7.84 -12.96 -30.71
C ALA A 334 7.40 -11.50 -30.91
N ALA A 335 6.85 -10.87 -29.87
CA ALA A 335 6.52 -9.44 -29.89
C ALA A 335 7.78 -8.57 -29.99
N LEU A 336 8.89 -8.99 -29.38
CA LEU A 336 10.18 -8.27 -29.40
C LEU A 336 11.06 -8.58 -30.63
N ALA A 337 10.67 -9.54 -31.48
CA ALA A 337 11.52 -10.04 -32.56
C ALA A 337 11.90 -8.98 -33.63
N ASP A 338 11.15 -7.88 -33.72
CA ASP A 338 11.37 -6.76 -34.65
C ASP A 338 11.84 -5.47 -33.96
N VAL A 339 12.18 -5.51 -32.66
CA VAL A 339 12.81 -4.36 -31.99
C VAL A 339 14.23 -4.22 -32.57
N PRO A 340 14.58 -3.12 -33.26
CA PRO A 340 15.97 -2.86 -33.58
C PRO A 340 16.72 -2.75 -32.25
N PHE A 341 17.64 -3.67 -32.00
CA PHE A 341 18.51 -3.61 -30.84
C PHE A 341 19.16 -2.23 -30.77
N GLU A 342 19.04 -1.56 -29.62
CA GLU A 342 19.74 -0.32 -29.33
C GLU A 342 20.66 -0.55 -28.14
N LEU A 343 21.97 -0.46 -28.37
CA LEU A 343 22.95 -0.48 -27.29
C LEU A 343 22.80 0.80 -26.49
N THR A 344 22.56 0.68 -25.19
CA THR A 344 22.51 1.81 -24.26
C THR A 344 23.79 1.93 -23.46
N GLU A 345 24.07 3.12 -22.91
CA GLU A 345 25.29 3.39 -22.16
C GLU A 345 25.39 2.48 -20.92
N ASP A 346 24.27 2.25 -20.22
CA ASP A 346 24.20 1.40 -19.02
C ASP A 346 24.56 -0.09 -19.28
N MET A 347 24.47 -0.54 -20.53
CA MET A 347 24.79 -1.93 -20.90
C MET A 347 26.30 -2.19 -20.95
N ILE A 348 27.12 -1.15 -21.02
CA ILE A 348 28.58 -1.23 -21.22
C ILE A 348 29.35 -0.38 -20.20
N SER A 349 28.81 0.76 -19.81
CA SER A 349 29.40 1.69 -18.85
C SER A 349 29.60 1.02 -17.49
N GLY A 350 30.81 1.15 -16.96
CA GLY A 350 31.21 0.48 -15.73
C GLY A 350 31.44 -1.02 -15.88
N LYS A 351 31.66 -1.54 -17.10
CA LYS A 351 31.86 -2.98 -17.33
C LYS A 351 33.21 -3.33 -17.95
N THR A 352 33.68 -4.52 -17.62
CA THR A 352 34.82 -5.22 -18.22
C THR A 352 34.29 -6.34 -19.11
N ILE A 353 34.82 -6.46 -20.33
CA ILE A 353 34.54 -7.53 -21.29
C ILE A 353 35.84 -8.29 -21.55
N SER A 354 35.80 -9.61 -21.43
CA SER A 354 36.91 -10.50 -21.79
C SER A 354 36.59 -11.27 -23.06
N ILE A 355 37.56 -11.36 -23.96
CA ILE A 355 37.52 -12.08 -25.23
C ILE A 355 38.79 -12.93 -25.33
N SER A 356 38.70 -14.14 -25.85
CA SER A 356 39.85 -14.99 -26.13
C SER A 356 39.65 -15.78 -27.42
N ASP A 357 40.73 -15.96 -28.14
CA ASP A 357 40.76 -16.67 -29.41
C ASP A 357 41.98 -17.62 -29.49
N GLU A 358 42.32 -18.07 -30.70
CA GLU A 358 43.50 -18.93 -30.89
C GLU A 358 44.85 -18.18 -30.83
N TYR A 359 44.82 -16.84 -30.83
CA TYR A 359 45.99 -15.96 -30.89
C TYR A 359 46.32 -15.31 -29.55
N GLY A 360 45.33 -15.11 -28.67
CA GLY A 360 45.52 -14.48 -27.37
C GLY A 360 44.22 -14.29 -26.57
N SER A 361 44.29 -13.39 -25.60
CA SER A 361 43.13 -12.93 -24.83
C SER A 361 43.20 -11.43 -24.61
N VAL A 362 42.05 -10.77 -24.66
CA VAL A 362 41.89 -9.33 -24.43
C VAL A 362 40.85 -9.11 -23.34
N GLU A 363 41.18 -8.24 -22.39
CA GLU A 363 40.25 -7.73 -21.38
C GLU A 363 40.12 -6.21 -21.57
N VAL A 364 38.94 -5.75 -21.98
CA VAL A 364 38.62 -4.34 -22.18
C VAL A 364 37.72 -3.84 -21.06
N SER A 365 37.92 -2.61 -20.61
CA SER A 365 37.11 -1.96 -19.58
C SER A 365 36.62 -0.61 -20.08
N PHE A 366 35.31 -0.40 -19.95
CA PHE A 366 34.60 0.82 -20.32
C PHE A 366 34.15 1.52 -19.03
N ALA A 367 35.00 2.38 -18.47
CA ALA A 367 34.68 3.07 -17.22
C ALA A 367 33.53 4.08 -17.45
N SER A 368 32.72 4.30 -16.42
CA SER A 368 31.60 5.26 -16.49
C SER A 368 32.04 6.71 -16.61
N SER A 369 33.33 7.00 -16.36
CA SER A 369 33.96 8.29 -16.66
C SER A 369 34.14 8.56 -18.16
N GLY A 370 33.92 7.56 -19.02
CA GLY A 370 34.28 7.58 -20.44
C GLY A 370 35.72 7.12 -20.70
N ASP A 371 36.46 6.73 -19.65
CA ASP A 371 37.82 6.18 -19.80
C ASP A 371 37.77 4.74 -20.33
N TYR A 372 38.73 4.43 -21.20
CA TYR A 372 38.93 3.11 -21.77
C TYR A 372 40.27 2.54 -21.28
N SER A 373 40.27 1.27 -20.89
CA SER A 373 41.51 0.53 -20.66
C SER A 373 41.44 -0.88 -21.19
N GLU A 374 42.55 -1.37 -21.70
CA GLU A 374 42.67 -2.70 -22.28
C GLU A 374 43.93 -3.38 -21.79
N VAL A 375 43.84 -4.68 -21.52
CA VAL A 375 44.97 -5.57 -21.28
C VAL A 375 44.87 -6.72 -22.28
N PHE A 376 45.91 -6.92 -23.08
CA PHE A 376 45.96 -8.01 -24.05
C PHE A 376 47.17 -8.91 -23.84
N ASP A 377 47.00 -10.21 -24.04
CA ASP A 377 48.04 -11.25 -23.97
C ASP A 377 48.10 -12.05 -25.28
N ASP A 378 48.97 -11.61 -26.18
CA ASP A 378 49.23 -12.30 -27.46
C ASP A 378 50.40 -13.30 -27.36
N THR A 379 50.83 -13.68 -26.16
CA THR A 379 52.02 -14.56 -26.02
C THR A 379 51.80 -15.94 -26.64
N ILE A 380 50.54 -16.36 -26.81
CA ILE A 380 50.15 -17.63 -27.47
C ILE A 380 50.56 -17.64 -28.95
N SER A 381 50.41 -16.51 -29.65
CA SER A 381 50.81 -16.34 -31.06
C SER A 381 52.29 -15.94 -31.24
N GLY A 382 53.01 -15.76 -30.14
CA GLY A 382 54.40 -15.28 -30.12
C GLY A 382 54.53 -13.75 -30.05
N GLY A 383 53.44 -13.04 -29.75
CA GLY A 383 53.38 -11.61 -29.48
C GLY A 383 53.84 -11.24 -28.06
N THR A 384 53.42 -10.06 -27.60
CA THR A 384 53.75 -9.51 -26.28
C THR A 384 52.51 -9.24 -25.46
N LEU A 385 52.65 -9.31 -24.14
CA LEU A 385 51.67 -8.74 -23.21
C LEU A 385 51.74 -7.22 -23.30
N GLY A 386 50.60 -6.55 -23.40
CA GLY A 386 50.53 -5.10 -23.47
C GLY A 386 49.26 -4.54 -22.83
N THR A 387 49.23 -3.22 -22.73
CA THR A 387 48.08 -2.47 -22.24
C THR A 387 47.81 -1.27 -23.13
N CYS A 388 46.53 -0.95 -23.34
CA CYS A 388 46.10 0.30 -23.97
C CYS A 388 45.27 1.13 -22.99
N SER A 389 45.32 2.45 -23.15
CA SER A 389 44.48 3.38 -22.37
C SER A 389 43.97 4.49 -23.26
N GLY A 390 42.74 4.95 -23.02
CA GLY A 390 42.08 5.88 -23.92
C GLY A 390 40.74 6.38 -23.42
N THR A 391 39.88 6.73 -24.36
CA THR A 391 38.49 7.13 -24.12
C THR A 391 37.55 6.36 -25.03
N TRP A 392 36.31 6.17 -24.60
CA TRP A 392 35.26 5.58 -25.41
C TRP A 392 34.05 6.50 -25.50
N SER A 393 33.20 6.25 -26.50
CA SER A 393 31.90 6.91 -26.65
C SER A 393 30.92 5.99 -27.35
N LEU A 394 29.63 6.15 -27.04
CA LEU A 394 28.55 5.37 -27.63
C LEU A 394 27.77 6.22 -28.63
N ASN A 395 27.52 5.67 -29.81
CA ASN A 395 26.61 6.24 -30.79
C ASN A 395 25.73 5.14 -31.39
N SER A 396 24.49 5.04 -30.91
CA SER A 396 23.60 3.91 -31.20
C SER A 396 24.34 2.60 -30.87
N ASN A 397 24.42 1.66 -31.79
CA ASN A 397 25.03 0.35 -31.56
C ASN A 397 26.54 0.30 -31.69
N VAL A 398 27.18 1.45 -31.89
CA VAL A 398 28.62 1.54 -32.18
C VAL A 398 29.33 2.22 -31.03
N ILE A 399 30.22 1.48 -30.37
CA ILE A 399 31.22 2.03 -29.46
C ILE A 399 32.40 2.50 -30.30
N SER A 400 32.79 3.76 -30.16
CA SER A 400 34.03 4.29 -30.73
C SER A 400 35.06 4.44 -29.63
N VAL A 401 36.22 3.82 -29.81
CA VAL A 401 37.35 3.87 -28.87
C VAL A 401 38.51 4.61 -29.52
N THR A 402 39.14 5.48 -28.75
CA THR A 402 40.39 6.15 -29.09
C THR A 402 41.41 5.81 -28.01
N SER A 403 42.50 5.14 -28.33
CA SER A 403 43.47 4.64 -27.33
C SER A 403 44.93 4.75 -27.76
N GLU A 404 45.84 4.71 -26.79
CA GLU A 404 47.28 4.58 -27.00
C GLU A 404 47.77 3.27 -26.35
N CYS A 405 48.45 2.43 -27.13
CA CYS A 405 48.94 1.11 -26.68
C CYS A 405 50.45 1.12 -26.35
N SER A 406 50.82 0.33 -25.34
CA SER A 406 52.19 0.30 -24.78
C SER A 406 53.27 -0.27 -25.72
N ASP A 407 52.88 -1.07 -26.69
CA ASP A 407 53.74 -1.75 -27.67
C ASP A 407 53.96 -0.90 -28.94
N GLU A 408 53.08 0.06 -29.22
CA GLU A 408 53.11 0.92 -30.41
C GLU A 408 53.49 2.37 -30.13
N LEU A 409 54.70 2.63 -29.59
CA LEU A 409 55.39 3.95 -29.61
C LEU A 409 54.54 5.25 -29.49
N GLY A 410 53.44 5.23 -28.73
CA GLY A 410 52.55 6.39 -28.52
C GLY A 410 51.80 6.86 -29.78
N VAL A 411 51.41 5.94 -30.67
CA VAL A 411 50.47 6.27 -31.76
C VAL A 411 49.05 6.08 -31.24
N GLU A 412 48.24 7.13 -31.36
CA GLU A 412 46.81 7.10 -31.09
C GLU A 412 46.11 6.24 -32.16
N GLN A 413 45.42 5.20 -31.72
CA GLN A 413 44.61 4.32 -32.54
C GLN A 413 43.12 4.59 -32.30
N THR A 414 42.31 4.38 -33.34
CA THR A 414 40.85 4.49 -33.25
C THR A 414 40.21 3.25 -33.83
N PHE A 415 39.36 2.59 -33.05
CA PHE A 415 38.60 1.44 -33.51
C PHE A 415 37.14 1.53 -33.08
N THR A 416 36.29 0.74 -33.72
CA THR A 416 34.86 0.69 -33.43
C THR A 416 34.40 -0.72 -33.11
N LEU A 417 33.51 -0.87 -32.14
CA LEU A 417 32.82 -2.11 -31.80
C LEU A 417 31.33 -1.94 -32.08
N THR A 418 30.73 -2.84 -32.86
CA THR A 418 29.30 -2.78 -33.24
C THR A 418 28.56 -3.98 -32.66
N PHE A 419 27.57 -3.71 -31.82
CA PHE A 419 26.73 -4.74 -31.20
C PHE A 419 25.41 -4.89 -31.95
N ASN A 420 25.05 -6.11 -32.28
CA ASN A 420 23.76 -6.42 -32.94
C ASN A 420 22.74 -7.02 -31.95
N GLU A 421 23.16 -7.26 -30.71
CA GLU A 421 22.38 -7.83 -29.62
C GLU A 421 22.96 -7.36 -28.27
N GLN A 422 22.23 -7.59 -27.18
CA GLN A 422 22.65 -7.21 -25.84
C GLN A 422 23.99 -7.88 -25.46
N PRO A 423 25.00 -7.11 -25.00
CA PRO A 423 26.26 -7.67 -24.53
C PRO A 423 26.03 -8.64 -23.38
N ALA A 424 26.34 -9.91 -23.61
CA ALA A 424 26.27 -11.00 -22.64
C ALA A 424 27.30 -12.07 -22.98
N VAL A 425 27.59 -12.97 -22.05
CA VAL A 425 28.45 -14.13 -22.32
C VAL A 425 27.90 -14.94 -23.49
N GLY A 426 28.72 -15.13 -24.53
CA GLY A 426 28.36 -15.81 -25.77
C GLY A 426 27.75 -14.92 -26.86
N SER A 427 27.49 -13.64 -26.58
CA SER A 427 27.08 -12.66 -27.59
C SER A 427 28.24 -12.27 -28.51
N SER A 428 27.92 -11.81 -29.72
CA SER A 428 28.92 -11.39 -30.71
C SER A 428 28.89 -9.89 -31.01
N PHE A 429 30.06 -9.33 -31.31
CA PHE A 429 30.19 -7.96 -31.81
C PHE A 429 31.17 -7.90 -32.98
N ASP A 430 30.96 -6.94 -33.88
CA ASP A 430 31.87 -6.69 -34.99
C ASP A 430 32.88 -5.60 -34.61
N TYR A 431 34.17 -5.83 -34.86
CA TYR A 431 35.22 -4.84 -34.63
C TYR A 431 35.81 -4.31 -35.94
N ASN A 432 36.34 -3.09 -35.91
CA ASN A 432 37.09 -2.48 -37.01
C ASN A 432 38.10 -1.47 -36.45
N ASP A 433 39.39 -1.72 -36.65
CA ASP A 433 40.50 -0.87 -36.17
C ASP A 433 41.12 0.02 -37.27
N GLY A 434 40.54 -0.03 -38.47
CA GLY A 434 41.03 0.68 -39.65
C GLY A 434 42.01 -0.11 -40.51
N GLU A 435 42.65 -1.14 -39.98
CA GLU A 435 43.53 -2.08 -40.72
C GLU A 435 42.85 -3.44 -40.94
N GLU A 436 42.15 -3.92 -39.92
CA GLU A 436 41.44 -5.20 -39.86
C GLU A 436 40.00 -5.03 -39.36
N SER A 437 39.19 -6.04 -39.65
CA SER A 437 37.80 -6.12 -39.18
C SER A 437 37.40 -7.57 -39.04
N GLY A 438 36.66 -7.91 -37.98
CA GLY A 438 36.21 -9.26 -37.69
C GLY A 438 35.00 -9.27 -36.77
N THR A 439 34.63 -10.47 -36.33
CA THR A 439 33.52 -10.68 -35.39
C THR A 439 34.08 -11.50 -34.23
N GLU A 440 33.92 -10.99 -33.02
CA GLU A 440 34.38 -11.65 -31.79
C GLU A 440 33.20 -12.08 -30.93
N THR A 441 33.46 -13.02 -30.01
CA THR A 441 32.47 -13.51 -29.05
C THR A 441 32.91 -13.16 -27.63
N ILE A 442 31.98 -12.68 -26.81
CA ILE A 442 32.25 -12.34 -25.41
C ILE A 442 32.38 -13.62 -24.57
N ASP A 443 33.54 -13.83 -23.95
CA ASP A 443 33.76 -14.94 -23.02
C ASP A 443 33.28 -14.60 -21.60
N ALA A 444 33.47 -13.37 -21.17
CA ALA A 444 33.03 -12.87 -19.87
C ALA A 444 32.63 -11.39 -19.96
N ILE A 445 31.63 -11.00 -19.18
CA ILE A 445 31.29 -9.61 -18.91
C ILE A 445 31.01 -9.46 -17.42
N SER A 446 31.61 -8.46 -16.79
CA SER A 446 31.49 -8.20 -15.35
C SER A 446 31.54 -6.71 -15.07
N ASP A 447 30.97 -6.26 -13.96
CA ASP A 447 31.12 -4.86 -13.54
C ASP A 447 32.58 -4.59 -13.14
N ILE A 448 33.10 -3.41 -13.53
CA ILE A 448 34.40 -2.92 -13.10
C ILE A 448 34.31 -2.75 -11.59
N VAL A 449 35.05 -3.60 -10.87
CA VAL A 449 35.30 -3.41 -9.44
C VAL A 449 36.28 -2.25 -9.34
N GLU A 450 35.76 -1.02 -9.37
CA GLU A 450 36.57 0.18 -9.26
C GLU A 450 37.31 0.19 -7.93
N THR A 451 38.62 -0.03 -8.00
CA THR A 451 39.58 0.19 -6.90
C THR A 451 40.14 1.62 -6.95
N SER A 452 39.41 2.55 -7.57
CA SER A 452 39.83 3.91 -7.86
C SER A 452 39.42 4.89 -6.77
N ASN A 453 40.33 5.84 -6.50
CA ASN A 453 40.10 7.03 -5.69
C ASN A 453 38.89 7.84 -6.22
N GLU A 454 37.70 7.56 -5.72
CA GLU A 454 36.49 8.33 -5.95
C GLU A 454 36.52 9.61 -5.10
N SER A 455 36.80 10.73 -5.77
CA SER A 455 36.50 12.05 -5.25
C SER A 455 34.99 12.26 -5.33
N SER A 456 34.30 12.05 -4.20
CA SER A 456 32.98 12.60 -3.89
C SER A 456 31.88 12.38 -4.94
N SER A 457 31.36 11.16 -5.04
CA SER A 457 29.96 10.95 -5.43
C SER A 457 29.07 11.65 -4.39
N SER A 458 28.06 12.40 -4.84
CA SER A 458 27.17 13.13 -3.92
C SER A 458 26.16 12.17 -3.30
N GLY A 459 26.64 11.27 -2.44
CA GLY A 459 25.72 10.49 -1.62
C GLY A 459 24.87 11.42 -0.76
N THR A 460 23.66 10.97 -0.44
CA THR A 460 22.68 11.79 0.27
C THR A 460 22.37 11.23 1.65
N LEU A 461 21.81 12.08 2.51
CA LEU A 461 21.25 11.66 3.80
C LEU A 461 19.76 11.30 3.70
N SER A 462 19.21 11.28 2.48
CA SER A 462 17.83 10.92 2.19
C SER A 462 17.79 9.45 1.80
N SER A 463 17.54 8.59 2.77
CA SER A 463 17.57 7.13 2.60
C SER A 463 16.44 6.45 3.36
N VAL A 464 16.12 5.21 2.98
CA VAL A 464 15.21 4.34 3.73
C VAL A 464 15.69 4.09 5.17
N VAL A 465 17.00 4.16 5.43
CA VAL A 465 17.58 4.01 6.78
C VAL A 465 17.69 5.34 7.52
N SER A 466 17.44 6.49 6.89
CA SER A 466 17.67 7.80 7.50
C SER A 466 16.78 8.01 8.72
N GLY A 467 17.41 8.29 9.86
CA GLY A 467 16.73 8.41 11.14
C GLY A 467 16.18 7.09 11.65
N LYS A 468 16.83 5.94 11.35
CA LYS A 468 16.40 4.61 11.82
C LYS A 468 17.51 3.85 12.53
N SER A 469 17.09 2.96 13.42
CA SER A 469 17.86 1.95 14.12
C SER A 469 17.44 0.58 13.59
N LEU A 470 18.40 -0.21 13.13
CA LEU A 470 18.20 -1.56 12.62
C LEU A 470 18.87 -2.54 13.57
N ILE A 471 18.16 -3.57 13.98
CA ILE A 471 18.74 -4.68 14.75
C ILE A 471 18.74 -5.91 13.86
N ALA A 472 19.93 -6.38 13.54
CA ALA A 472 20.16 -7.62 12.82
C ALA A 472 20.55 -8.72 13.81
N TYR A 473 20.07 -9.95 13.55
CA TYR A 473 20.43 -11.13 14.34
C TYR A 473 21.25 -12.10 13.50
N ASP A 474 22.23 -12.73 14.13
CA ASP A 474 22.96 -13.84 13.54
C ASP A 474 23.11 -15.00 14.55
N THR A 475 24.01 -15.94 14.27
CA THR A 475 24.23 -17.10 15.16
C THR A 475 25.07 -16.75 16.40
N TYR A 476 25.73 -15.59 16.40
CA TYR A 476 26.67 -15.14 17.42
C TYR A 476 26.07 -14.05 18.32
N GLY A 477 25.02 -13.34 17.88
CA GLY A 477 24.27 -12.40 18.71
C GLY A 477 23.39 -11.47 17.89
N TYR A 478 23.47 -10.18 18.24
CA TYR A 478 22.79 -9.11 17.52
C TYR A 478 23.78 -7.99 17.21
N VAL A 479 23.53 -7.25 16.13
CA VAL A 479 24.19 -5.98 15.85
C VAL A 479 23.10 -4.93 15.68
N GLN A 480 23.20 -3.84 16.42
CA GLN A 480 22.35 -2.67 16.29
C GLN A 480 23.09 -1.58 15.51
N ALA A 481 22.54 -1.18 14.38
CA ALA A 481 23.06 -0.13 13.52
C ALA A 481 22.11 1.08 13.54
N ASN A 482 22.60 2.24 13.99
CA ASN A 482 21.87 3.49 14.13
C ASN A 482 22.31 4.48 13.05
N PHE A 483 21.37 4.89 12.20
CA PHE A 483 21.57 5.79 11.07
C PHE A 483 20.90 7.13 11.37
N TYR A 484 21.59 8.05 12.01
CA TYR A 484 21.02 9.37 12.36
C TYR A 484 20.83 10.22 11.11
N ALA A 485 19.75 11.03 11.06
CA ALA A 485 19.41 11.86 9.90
C ALA A 485 20.48 12.92 9.54
N ASP A 486 21.43 13.19 10.43
CA ASP A 486 22.57 14.09 10.20
C ASP A 486 23.79 13.39 9.57
N GLY A 487 23.64 12.11 9.21
CA GLY A 487 24.70 11.29 8.62
C GLY A 487 25.62 10.62 9.64
N THR A 488 25.34 10.75 10.94
CA THR A 488 26.07 10.03 11.99
C THR A 488 25.65 8.57 12.02
N TYR A 489 26.62 7.67 12.08
CA TYR A 489 26.43 6.24 12.21
C TYR A 489 26.91 5.79 13.60
N VAL A 490 26.14 4.94 14.28
CA VAL A 490 26.57 4.27 15.52
C VAL A 490 26.21 2.81 15.43
N GLU A 491 27.18 1.94 15.67
CA GLU A 491 26.99 0.49 15.69
C GLU A 491 27.32 -0.05 17.08
N VAL A 492 26.47 -0.92 17.59
CA VAL A 492 26.66 -1.60 18.87
C VAL A 492 26.46 -3.09 18.65
N GLY A 493 27.43 -3.89 19.10
CA GLY A 493 27.38 -5.34 18.99
C GLY A 493 28.27 -6.00 20.03
N PRO A 494 28.23 -7.33 20.14
CA PRO A 494 29.06 -8.05 21.08
C PRO A 494 30.53 -8.11 20.63
N ASN A 495 31.46 -8.02 21.57
CA ASN A 495 32.89 -8.27 21.33
C ASN A 495 33.18 -9.77 21.23
N GLU A 496 33.92 -10.14 20.21
CA GLU A 496 34.53 -11.46 20.05
C GLU A 496 36.01 -11.44 20.48
N ASP A 497 36.49 -12.55 21.06
CA ASP A 497 37.93 -12.77 21.23
C ASP A 497 38.58 -13.16 19.89
N ASP A 498 39.92 -13.22 19.85
CA ASP A 498 40.69 -13.61 18.65
C ASP A 498 40.31 -15.00 18.07
N ASN A 499 39.51 -15.78 18.78
CA ASN A 499 39.04 -17.11 18.37
C ASN A 499 37.54 -17.13 18.00
N GLY A 500 36.88 -15.97 17.88
CA GLY A 500 35.46 -15.85 17.55
C GLY A 500 34.53 -16.26 18.70
N ASN A 501 35.00 -16.24 19.95
CA ASN A 501 34.12 -16.49 21.11
C ASN A 501 33.68 -15.17 21.71
N MET A 502 32.39 -15.09 22.00
CA MET A 502 31.75 -13.99 22.69
C MET A 502 32.40 -13.74 24.06
N THR A 503 32.87 -12.51 24.29
CA THR A 503 33.56 -12.12 25.54
C THR A 503 32.61 -11.67 26.64
N GLY A 504 31.33 -11.43 26.32
CA GLY A 504 30.34 -10.86 27.23
C GLY A 504 30.52 -9.36 27.47
N THR A 505 31.22 -8.66 26.57
CA THR A 505 31.31 -7.19 26.55
C THR A 505 30.83 -6.71 25.19
N THR A 506 30.37 -5.46 25.06
CA THR A 506 30.00 -4.90 23.75
C THR A 506 31.11 -4.04 23.16
N TYR A 507 31.15 -3.94 21.84
CA TYR A 507 31.79 -2.83 21.17
C TYR A 507 30.74 -1.77 20.86
N THR A 508 31.17 -0.52 20.98
CA THR A 508 30.47 0.60 20.38
C THR A 508 31.40 1.25 19.36
N CYS A 509 30.85 1.45 18.18
CA CYS A 509 31.48 2.06 17.06
C CYS A 509 30.70 3.32 16.66
N THR A 510 31.40 4.38 16.28
CA THR A 510 30.77 5.61 15.78
C THR A 510 31.48 6.04 14.52
N GLY A 511 30.73 6.50 13.52
CA GLY A 511 31.27 7.06 12.29
C GLY A 511 30.20 7.76 11.46
N LYS A 512 30.23 7.59 10.15
CA LYS A 512 29.30 8.24 9.22
C LYS A 512 28.62 7.23 8.32
N TRP A 513 27.44 7.58 7.83
CA TRP A 513 26.75 6.81 6.80
C TRP A 513 26.35 7.71 5.63
N LEU A 514 26.19 7.10 4.46
CA LEU A 514 25.79 7.79 3.24
C LEU A 514 25.02 6.83 2.31
N ASP A 515 23.98 7.34 1.67
CA ASP A 515 23.23 6.62 0.64
C ASP A 515 23.86 6.86 -0.74
N PHE A 516 24.22 5.77 -1.42
CA PHE A 516 24.80 5.77 -2.76
C PHE A 516 23.77 5.48 -3.87
N GLY A 517 22.48 5.37 -3.52
CA GLY A 517 21.43 4.91 -4.43
C GLY A 517 21.42 3.39 -4.59
N ASN A 518 20.47 2.87 -5.37
CA ASN A 518 20.33 1.44 -5.64
C ASN A 518 20.33 0.56 -4.38
N ASN A 519 19.68 1.05 -3.32
CA ASN A 519 19.58 0.40 -2.01
C ASN A 519 20.92 0.11 -1.34
N LYS A 520 21.97 0.88 -1.66
CA LYS A 520 23.34 0.71 -1.17
C LYS A 520 23.72 1.82 -0.19
N ILE A 521 24.00 1.44 1.05
CA ILE A 521 24.40 2.33 2.14
C ILE A 521 25.85 2.05 2.51
N GLY A 522 26.71 3.05 2.46
CA GLY A 522 28.04 2.93 3.05
C GLY A 522 28.02 3.43 4.49
N THR A 523 28.82 2.80 5.34
CA THR A 523 28.99 3.13 6.75
C THR A 523 30.46 3.08 7.12
N THR A 524 30.91 3.93 8.02
CA THR A 524 32.29 3.94 8.54
C THR A 524 32.31 3.81 10.04
N CYS A 525 33.39 3.25 10.58
CA CYS A 525 33.55 2.95 12.00
C CYS A 525 34.74 3.69 12.68
N ASP A 526 35.14 4.85 12.16
CA ASP A 526 36.35 5.57 12.60
C ASP A 526 36.09 6.99 13.14
N GLY A 527 34.81 7.33 13.34
CA GLY A 527 34.32 8.61 13.87
C GLY A 527 34.41 9.79 12.91
N THR A 528 35.13 9.69 11.78
CA THR A 528 35.49 10.89 10.98
C THR A 528 35.47 10.73 9.47
N SER A 529 35.66 9.53 8.92
CA SER A 529 35.61 9.33 7.47
C SER A 529 34.17 9.29 6.99
N THR A 530 33.94 9.93 5.86
CA THR A 530 32.69 9.77 5.12
C THR A 530 32.81 8.51 4.27
N PRO A 531 31.77 7.64 4.24
CA PRO A 531 31.75 6.51 3.32
C PRO A 531 31.97 6.97 1.88
N VAL A 532 32.65 6.16 1.08
CA VAL A 532 32.92 6.43 -0.34
C VAL A 532 32.27 5.41 -1.28
N GLY A 533 31.52 4.45 -0.75
CA GLY A 533 30.68 3.52 -1.51
C GLY A 533 31.46 2.33 -2.09
N SER A 534 32.71 2.14 -1.66
CA SER A 534 33.55 1.02 -2.06
C SER A 534 33.99 0.22 -0.83
N ALA A 535 33.53 -1.03 -0.74
CA ALA A 535 34.03 -1.95 0.25
C ALA A 535 35.53 -2.20 -0.03
N GLY A 536 36.41 -1.74 0.86
CA GLY A 536 37.86 -1.95 0.75
C GLY A 536 38.74 -0.73 0.42
N GLY A 537 38.18 0.47 0.25
CA GLY A 537 38.97 1.69 -0.04
C GLY A 537 39.72 2.28 1.17
N THR A 538 39.17 2.10 2.36
CA THR A 538 39.77 2.39 3.67
C THR A 538 39.33 1.28 4.64
N SER A 539 40.17 0.91 5.63
CA SER A 539 40.03 -0.37 6.35
C SER A 539 38.73 -0.56 7.15
N ASP A 540 37.88 0.46 7.25
CA ASP A 540 36.77 0.52 8.21
C ASP A 540 35.43 0.88 7.56
N GLU A 541 35.34 0.86 6.21
CA GLU A 541 34.07 1.07 5.49
C GLU A 541 33.34 -0.26 5.23
N VAL A 542 32.08 -0.31 5.64
CA VAL A 542 31.15 -1.40 5.39
C VAL A 542 30.03 -0.92 4.47
N VAL A 543 29.75 -1.70 3.43
CA VAL A 543 28.67 -1.46 2.47
C VAL A 543 27.51 -2.41 2.76
N ILE A 544 26.32 -1.83 2.91
CA ILE A 544 25.07 -2.54 3.19
C ILE A 544 24.17 -2.40 1.97
N THR A 545 23.79 -3.51 1.37
CA THR A 545 22.89 -3.53 0.20
C THR A 545 21.59 -4.21 0.56
N PHE A 546 20.48 -3.49 0.43
CA PHE A 546 19.14 -4.05 0.59
C PHE A 546 18.58 -4.53 -0.75
N PRO A 547 17.81 -5.63 -0.78
CA PRO A 547 17.19 -6.12 -2.01
C PRO A 547 16.02 -5.25 -2.49
N SER A 548 15.50 -4.37 -1.62
CA SER A 548 14.35 -3.51 -1.87
C SER A 548 14.59 -2.11 -1.28
N SER A 549 13.89 -1.11 -1.83
CA SER A 549 13.84 0.27 -1.31
C SER A 549 12.95 0.42 -0.08
N THR A 550 12.24 -0.64 0.31
CA THR A 550 11.47 -0.73 1.55
C THR A 550 12.12 -1.77 2.48
N ILE A 551 12.26 -1.41 3.77
CA ILE A 551 12.80 -2.30 4.80
C ILE A 551 11.71 -2.56 5.84
N THR A 552 11.45 -3.83 6.14
CA THR A 552 10.49 -4.30 7.15
C THR A 552 11.15 -5.33 8.07
N ASN A 553 10.54 -5.63 9.21
CA ASN A 553 11.00 -6.73 10.06
C ASN A 553 10.95 -8.04 9.26
N GLY A 554 12.09 -8.74 9.18
CA GLY A 554 12.30 -9.93 8.36
C GLY A 554 13.01 -9.66 7.03
N SER A 555 13.24 -8.41 6.63
CA SER A 555 14.05 -8.09 5.45
C SER A 555 15.48 -8.64 5.57
N THR A 556 16.07 -9.04 4.45
CA THR A 556 17.49 -9.39 4.39
C THR A 556 18.33 -8.20 3.94
N ALA A 557 19.58 -8.15 4.38
CA ALA A 557 20.58 -7.20 3.90
C ALA A 557 21.88 -7.95 3.61
N THR A 558 22.56 -7.57 2.52
CA THR A 558 23.90 -8.06 2.20
C THR A 558 24.91 -7.07 2.76
N ILE A 559 25.79 -7.55 3.63
CA ILE A 559 26.88 -6.79 4.24
C ILE A 559 28.16 -7.16 3.53
N GLN A 560 28.89 -6.15 3.06
CA GLN A 560 30.17 -6.30 2.38
C GLN A 560 31.20 -5.38 3.04
N ASP A 561 32.29 -5.96 3.54
CA ASP A 561 33.45 -5.23 4.03
C ASP A 561 34.67 -5.50 3.13
N SER A 562 35.87 -5.13 3.58
CA SER A 562 37.10 -5.34 2.81
C SER A 562 37.54 -6.81 2.68
N THR A 563 36.98 -7.72 3.48
CA THR A 563 37.45 -9.11 3.62
C THR A 563 36.40 -10.16 3.30
N GLU A 564 35.12 -9.84 3.46
CA GLU A 564 34.02 -10.78 3.38
C GLU A 564 32.71 -10.15 2.88
N THR A 565 31.77 -11.04 2.55
CA THR A 565 30.41 -10.69 2.17
C THR A 565 29.48 -11.73 2.77
N PHE A 566 28.49 -11.28 3.51
CA PHE A 566 27.51 -12.16 4.15
C PHE A 566 26.12 -11.52 4.16
N GLN A 567 25.10 -12.30 4.51
CA GLN A 567 23.73 -11.84 4.60
C GLN A 567 23.23 -11.90 6.03
N VAL A 568 22.49 -10.86 6.42
CA VAL A 568 21.83 -10.75 7.72
C VAL A 568 20.33 -10.59 7.54
N THR A 569 19.55 -10.98 8.56
CA THR A 569 18.12 -10.71 8.62
C THR A 569 17.86 -9.61 9.63
N ILE A 570 17.16 -8.56 9.22
CA ILE A 570 16.73 -7.45 10.07
C ILE A 570 15.57 -7.94 10.91
N GLY A 571 15.77 -8.12 12.21
CA GLY A 571 14.70 -8.57 13.10
C GLY A 571 13.87 -7.44 13.68
N HIS A 572 14.44 -6.23 13.81
CA HIS A 572 13.73 -5.08 14.34
C HIS A 572 14.17 -3.76 13.68
N ILE A 573 13.22 -2.84 13.52
CA ILE A 573 13.42 -1.50 12.96
C ILE A 573 12.72 -0.49 13.88
N ALA A 574 13.44 0.55 14.29
CA ALA A 574 12.89 1.64 15.08
C ALA A 574 13.34 3.00 14.53
N ASP A 575 12.49 4.02 14.55
CA ASP A 575 12.92 5.38 14.22
C ASP A 575 13.77 6.00 15.35
N LEU A 576 14.87 6.64 14.97
CA LEU A 576 15.74 7.45 15.82
C LEU A 576 15.17 8.88 15.90
N SER A 577 14.08 9.04 16.64
CA SER A 577 13.59 10.39 16.95
C SER A 577 14.41 11.00 18.09
N ASN A 578 15.12 12.11 17.88
CA ASN A 578 15.83 12.82 18.97
C ASN A 578 14.88 13.63 19.88
N THR A 579 13.57 13.50 19.68
CA THR A 579 12.54 14.20 20.46
C THR A 579 11.81 13.21 21.34
N GLY A 580 12.51 12.62 22.31
CA GLY A 580 11.88 11.76 23.29
C GLY A 580 10.81 12.53 24.08
N SER A 581 9.65 11.91 24.30
CA SER A 581 8.52 12.49 25.04
C SER A 581 8.31 11.79 26.38
N ILE A 582 7.70 12.51 27.32
CA ILE A 582 7.16 11.94 28.56
C ILE A 582 5.66 11.58 28.42
N THR A 583 5.08 11.86 27.25
CA THR A 583 3.75 11.36 26.85
C THR A 583 3.95 10.03 26.12
N SER A 584 3.60 8.93 26.78
CA SER A 584 3.84 7.55 26.32
C SER A 584 2.76 6.63 26.87
N PHE A 585 2.59 5.45 26.28
CA PHE A 585 1.70 4.40 26.79
C PHE A 585 2.13 3.86 28.17
N VAL A 586 3.42 4.01 28.54
CA VAL A 586 3.94 3.69 29.88
C VAL A 586 3.79 4.86 30.87
N SER A 587 3.46 6.07 30.42
CA SER A 587 3.47 7.28 31.26
C SER A 587 2.46 7.19 32.40
N GLY A 588 2.95 7.33 33.64
CA GLY A 588 2.14 7.21 34.84
C GLY A 588 1.79 5.76 35.20
N LYS A 589 2.52 4.77 34.69
CA LYS A 589 2.25 3.35 34.89
C LYS A 589 3.44 2.60 35.48
N PHE A 590 3.20 1.35 35.90
CA PHE A 590 4.25 0.39 36.23
C PHE A 590 4.01 -0.94 35.53
N VAL A 591 5.07 -1.72 35.40
CA VAL A 591 5.07 -3.10 34.89
C VAL A 591 5.93 -3.97 35.81
N ASP A 592 5.42 -5.16 36.13
CA ASP A 592 6.21 -6.22 36.74
C ASP A 592 6.76 -7.13 35.64
N ILE A 593 8.06 -7.37 35.69
CA ILE A 593 8.80 -8.20 34.75
C ILE A 593 9.60 -9.26 35.51
N SER A 594 9.78 -10.43 34.91
CA SER A 594 10.62 -11.48 35.48
C SER A 594 11.39 -12.27 34.44
N ASP A 595 12.48 -12.85 34.91
CA ASP A 595 13.31 -13.79 34.17
C ASP A 595 13.74 -14.97 35.06
N ALA A 596 14.78 -15.70 34.65
CA ALA A 596 15.29 -16.82 35.44
C ALA A 596 16.10 -16.39 36.69
N TRP A 597 16.40 -15.10 36.84
CA TRP A 597 17.36 -14.53 37.80
C TRP A 597 16.68 -13.64 38.84
N GLY A 598 15.46 -13.16 38.57
CA GLY A 598 14.69 -12.40 39.53
C GLY A 598 13.38 -11.84 39.01
N GLU A 599 12.79 -10.98 39.83
CA GLU A 599 11.61 -10.18 39.51
C GLU A 599 11.99 -8.71 39.67
N ALA A 600 11.52 -7.85 38.76
CA ALA A 600 11.70 -6.40 38.82
C ALA A 600 10.38 -5.67 38.55
N LYS A 601 10.20 -4.53 39.21
CA LYS A 601 9.07 -3.61 39.03
C LYS A 601 9.61 -2.29 38.48
N ALA A 602 9.32 -2.02 37.22
CA ALA A 602 9.66 -0.77 36.54
C ALA A 602 8.49 0.23 36.64
N ILE A 603 8.77 1.45 37.09
CA ILE A 603 7.78 2.52 37.34
C ILE A 603 8.12 3.76 36.52
N PHE A 604 7.24 4.12 35.60
CA PHE A 604 7.37 5.24 34.68
C PHE A 604 6.46 6.38 35.12
N MET A 605 6.97 7.34 35.89
CA MET A 605 6.15 8.44 36.40
C MET A 605 5.84 9.45 35.30
N SER A 606 4.65 10.04 35.29
CA SER A 606 4.21 10.99 34.25
C SER A 606 5.07 12.25 34.10
N GLY A 607 5.89 12.57 35.10
CA GLY A 607 6.86 13.67 35.06
C GLY A 607 8.22 13.29 34.42
N GLY A 608 8.35 12.11 33.81
CA GLY A 608 9.61 11.62 33.23
C GLY A 608 10.57 11.00 34.25
N SER A 609 10.17 10.82 35.50
CA SER A 609 11.00 10.14 36.51
C SER A 609 10.82 8.63 36.46
N TYR A 610 11.91 7.89 36.57
CA TYR A 610 11.95 6.43 36.55
C TYR A 610 12.33 5.87 37.92
N ARG A 611 11.74 4.74 38.29
CA ARG A 611 12.18 3.94 39.43
C ARG A 611 12.05 2.47 39.13
N GLU A 612 12.98 1.72 39.68
CA GLU A 612 12.99 0.27 39.58
C GLU A 612 13.34 -0.35 40.91
N TYR A 613 12.68 -1.47 41.22
CA TYR A 613 12.97 -2.28 42.40
C TYR A 613 12.90 -3.73 41.97
N GLY A 614 13.89 -4.52 42.36
CA GLY A 614 13.89 -5.93 42.06
C GLY A 614 14.40 -6.78 43.20
N SER A 615 14.26 -8.09 43.02
CA SER A 615 14.86 -9.09 43.88
C SER A 615 15.48 -10.22 43.09
N ASP A 616 16.69 -10.60 43.48
CA ASP A 616 17.41 -11.72 42.91
C ASP A 616 16.85 -13.04 43.47
N VAL A 617 17.06 -14.15 42.76
CA VAL A 617 16.70 -15.51 43.20
C VAL A 617 17.28 -15.91 44.57
N ASP A 618 18.38 -15.28 44.99
CA ASP A 618 19.01 -15.51 46.30
C ASP A 618 18.39 -14.65 47.44
N GLY A 619 17.36 -13.87 47.15
CA GLY A 619 16.65 -13.00 48.09
C GLY A 619 17.35 -11.67 48.37
N GLY A 620 18.33 -11.29 47.55
CA GLY A 620 18.87 -9.93 47.51
C GLY A 620 17.81 -8.98 46.95
N SER A 621 17.71 -7.76 47.50
CA SER A 621 16.82 -6.73 46.99
C SER A 621 17.63 -5.52 46.54
N TRP A 622 17.31 -4.97 45.39
CA TRP A 622 17.95 -3.78 44.84
C TRP A 622 16.92 -2.75 44.41
N SER A 623 17.36 -1.51 44.26
CA SER A 623 16.51 -0.43 43.79
C SER A 623 17.34 0.67 43.19
N CYS A 624 16.90 1.23 42.08
CA CYS A 624 17.54 2.38 41.46
C CYS A 624 16.48 3.42 41.05
N SER A 625 16.96 4.61 40.72
CA SER A 625 16.09 5.68 40.24
C SER A 625 16.77 6.53 39.17
N GLY A 626 15.98 7.16 38.32
CA GLY A 626 16.49 8.08 37.31
C GLY A 626 15.36 8.76 36.54
N GLN A 627 15.53 8.89 35.23
CA GLN A 627 14.56 9.50 34.32
C GLN A 627 14.25 8.53 33.18
N TRP A 628 13.10 8.70 32.52
CA TRP A 628 12.75 7.94 31.33
C TRP A 628 12.26 8.86 30.22
N ARG A 629 12.38 8.38 28.98
CA ARG A 629 11.74 8.97 27.79
C ARG A 629 11.30 7.90 26.81
N ASP A 630 10.19 8.17 26.16
CA ASP A 630 9.70 7.40 25.01
C ASP A 630 10.24 8.01 23.72
N PHE A 631 10.91 7.18 22.92
CA PHE A 631 11.51 7.56 21.64
C PHE A 631 10.64 7.16 20.44
N GLY A 632 9.42 6.69 20.70
CA GLY A 632 8.51 6.12 19.71
C GLY A 632 8.80 4.64 19.45
N ASN A 633 7.97 4.01 18.64
CA ASN A 633 8.14 2.61 18.21
C ASN A 633 8.39 1.63 19.36
N ASN A 634 7.68 1.82 20.47
CA ASN A 634 7.76 0.98 21.66
C ASN A 634 9.16 0.93 22.32
N LYS A 635 10.02 1.91 22.02
CA LYS A 635 11.37 2.09 22.60
C LYS A 635 11.33 3.10 23.73
N ILE A 636 11.54 2.63 24.96
CA ILE A 636 11.63 3.46 26.16
C ILE A 636 13.08 3.45 26.65
N ALA A 637 13.73 4.60 26.75
CA ALA A 637 15.03 4.69 27.41
C ALA A 637 14.84 5.13 28.86
N VAL A 638 15.67 4.61 29.75
CA VAL A 638 15.67 4.92 31.18
C VAL A 638 17.10 5.12 31.66
N THR A 639 17.30 6.04 32.59
CA THR A 639 18.51 6.08 33.43
C THR A 639 18.16 5.44 34.77
N CYS A 640 19.04 4.60 35.31
CA CYS A 640 18.84 4.00 36.63
C CYS A 640 20.15 3.88 37.39
N GLU A 641 20.30 4.70 38.43
CA GLU A 641 21.49 4.69 39.28
C GLU A 641 21.08 4.49 40.76
N ASP A 642 21.91 3.81 41.54
CA ASP A 642 21.72 3.58 42.99
C ASP A 642 21.50 4.88 43.78
N ALA A 643 22.17 5.97 43.35
CA ALA A 643 22.07 7.30 43.96
C ALA A 643 20.96 8.18 43.36
N GLY A 644 20.28 7.70 42.31
CA GLY A 644 19.36 8.48 41.51
C GLY A 644 20.05 9.31 40.43
N SER A 645 19.69 9.08 39.17
CA SER A 645 20.16 9.92 38.06
C SER A 645 19.21 11.09 37.80
N THR A 646 19.77 12.27 37.51
CA THR A 646 19.00 13.40 36.95
C THR A 646 19.18 13.52 35.44
N ASN A 647 20.01 12.66 34.84
CA ASN A 647 20.24 12.65 33.42
C ASN A 647 18.97 12.15 32.75
N VAL A 648 18.49 12.96 31.81
CA VAL A 648 17.30 12.63 31.04
C VAL A 648 17.76 11.88 29.81
N PRO A 649 17.21 10.68 29.53
CA PRO A 649 17.66 9.90 28.40
C PRO A 649 17.64 10.70 27.10
N ASP A 650 18.72 10.66 26.35
CA ASP A 650 18.86 11.33 25.06
C ASP A 650 18.70 10.37 23.86
N GLY A 651 18.62 9.06 24.14
CA GLY A 651 18.35 8.04 23.15
C GLY A 651 19.62 7.51 22.48
N ILE A 652 20.79 7.97 22.92
CA ILE A 652 22.10 7.44 22.55
C ILE A 652 22.42 6.29 23.51
N PHE A 653 22.86 5.16 22.95
CA PHE A 653 23.29 4.03 23.76
C PHE A 653 24.62 4.37 24.44
N ASP A 654 24.60 4.56 25.77
CA ASP A 654 25.78 4.85 26.57
C ASP A 654 25.73 4.13 27.94
N ASP A 655 26.83 4.17 28.68
CA ASP A 655 27.01 3.48 29.96
C ASP A 655 25.98 3.90 31.06
N ASN A 656 25.12 4.87 30.80
CA ASN A 656 24.17 5.43 31.77
C ASN A 656 22.70 5.24 31.38
N GLU A 657 22.41 4.67 30.19
CA GLU A 657 21.05 4.47 29.67
C GLU A 657 20.75 2.99 29.42
N MET A 658 19.60 2.52 29.92
CA MET A 658 19.02 1.23 29.55
C MET A 658 17.86 1.46 28.60
N PHE A 659 17.69 0.57 27.62
CA PHE A 659 16.61 0.63 26.64
C PHE A 659 15.67 -0.54 26.79
N ILE A 660 14.38 -0.25 26.87
CA ILE A 660 13.30 -1.21 27.03
C ILE A 660 12.48 -1.18 25.74
N PHE A 661 12.41 -2.33 25.08
CA PHE A 661 11.67 -2.52 23.83
C PHE A 661 10.44 -3.37 24.09
N PHE A 662 9.26 -2.78 23.92
CA PHE A 662 7.99 -3.50 23.98
C PHE A 662 7.61 -4.03 22.60
N SER A 663 6.97 -5.20 22.56
CA SER A 663 6.46 -5.78 21.31
C SER A 663 5.32 -4.95 20.70
N ASP A 664 4.51 -4.31 21.56
CA ASP A 664 3.37 -3.47 21.18
C ASP A 664 3.20 -2.30 22.18
N ASN A 665 2.39 -1.29 21.81
CA ASN A 665 2.00 -0.16 22.67
C ASN A 665 0.91 -0.53 23.69
N THR A 666 0.36 -1.74 23.60
CA THR A 666 -0.57 -2.34 24.57
C THR A 666 -0.03 -3.66 25.09
N PRO A 667 1.16 -3.67 25.72
CA PRO A 667 1.81 -4.92 26.09
C PRO A 667 0.98 -5.71 27.10
N THR A 668 0.87 -7.01 26.87
CA THR A 668 0.01 -7.93 27.66
C THR A 668 0.81 -8.93 28.49
N VAL A 669 0.20 -9.46 29.56
CA VAL A 669 0.82 -10.53 30.38
C VAL A 669 1.28 -11.71 29.52
N GLY A 670 2.55 -12.10 29.70
CA GLY A 670 3.19 -13.21 28.99
C GLY A 670 3.90 -12.79 27.70
N GLU A 671 3.79 -11.54 27.28
CA GLU A 671 4.63 -11.00 26.22
C GLU A 671 6.08 -10.82 26.69
N LYS A 672 6.96 -10.79 25.69
CA LYS A 672 8.39 -10.57 25.88
C LYS A 672 8.71 -9.09 25.76
N VAL A 673 9.56 -8.63 26.66
CA VAL A 673 10.20 -7.33 26.63
C VAL A 673 11.69 -7.56 26.52
N TRP A 674 12.35 -6.78 25.67
CA TRP A 674 13.80 -6.81 25.56
C TRP A 674 14.37 -5.62 26.29
N ILE A 675 15.30 -5.88 27.20
CA ILE A 675 16.02 -4.87 27.95
C ILE A 675 17.46 -4.91 27.49
N LEU A 676 17.90 -3.81 26.92
CA LEU A 676 19.28 -3.60 26.53
C LEU A 676 19.93 -2.71 27.59
N ASP A 677 20.74 -3.31 28.44
CA ASP A 677 21.66 -2.63 29.34
C ASP A 677 23.04 -2.61 28.67
N THR A 678 23.84 -1.61 29.00
CA THR A 678 25.21 -1.25 28.55
C THR A 678 26.05 -2.32 27.84
N ASP A 679 26.00 -3.59 28.25
CA ASP A 679 26.69 -4.68 27.57
C ASP A 679 25.85 -5.96 27.34
N GLU A 680 24.58 -5.98 27.76
CA GLU A 680 23.77 -7.19 27.81
C GLU A 680 22.33 -6.95 27.36
N LEU A 681 21.85 -7.79 26.44
CA LEU A 681 20.44 -7.84 26.04
C LEU A 681 19.75 -8.98 26.80
N PHE A 682 18.77 -8.62 27.60
CA PHE A 682 17.94 -9.54 28.37
C PHE A 682 16.56 -9.65 27.74
N GLU A 683 16.03 -10.87 27.75
CA GLU A 683 14.62 -11.11 27.45
C GLU A 683 13.90 -11.40 28.77
N VAL A 684 12.90 -10.58 29.08
CA VAL A 684 12.08 -10.71 30.28
C VAL A 684 10.62 -10.92 29.89
N ASN A 685 9.87 -11.58 30.77
CA ASN A 685 8.43 -11.75 30.59
C ASN A 685 7.69 -10.65 31.33
N ILE A 686 6.60 -10.17 30.74
CA ILE A 686 5.65 -9.29 31.42
C ILE A 686 4.76 -10.14 32.32
N ASP A 687 4.83 -9.92 33.63
CA ASP A 687 4.03 -10.65 34.61
C ASP A 687 2.69 -9.97 34.91
N THR A 688 2.62 -8.66 34.66
CA THR A 688 1.41 -7.86 34.83
C THR A 688 1.21 -6.91 33.66
N ASP A 689 -0.02 -6.75 33.18
CA ASP A 689 -0.37 -5.66 32.27
C ASP A 689 0.08 -4.32 32.87
N LEU A 690 0.36 -3.33 32.00
CA LEU A 690 0.69 -1.97 32.44
C LEU A 690 -0.43 -1.40 33.33
N GLN A 691 -0.11 -1.15 34.60
CA GLN A 691 -1.06 -0.66 35.60
C GLN A 691 -0.80 0.80 35.95
N ASP A 692 -1.87 1.56 36.20
CA ASP A 692 -1.75 2.94 36.66
C ASP A 692 -1.00 3.03 37.98
N TYR A 693 0.06 3.83 38.00
CA TYR A 693 0.81 4.15 39.19
C TYR A 693 0.15 5.32 39.92
N LEU A 694 -0.57 5.00 41.00
CA LEU A 694 -1.07 5.98 41.94
C LEU A 694 0.03 6.31 42.97
N PRO A 695 0.53 7.57 43.02
CA PRO A 695 1.70 7.94 43.82
C PRO A 695 1.53 7.83 45.33
#